data_AF-A0AB74JFP2-F1
#
_entry.id   AF-A0AB74JFP2-F1
#
_cell.length_a   1.000
_cell.length_b   1.000
_cell.length_c   1.000
_cell.angle_alpha   90.00
_cell.angle_beta   90.00
_cell.angle_gamma   90.00
#
_symmetry.space_group_name_H-M   'P 1'
#
loop_
_entity.id
_entity.type
_entity.pdbx_description
1 polymer ?
#
loop_
_entity_poly.entity_id
_entity_poly.type
_entity_poly.pdbx_seq_one_letter_code
_entity_poly.pdbx_strand_id
1 'polypeptide(L)'
;MSKRFAESDGSEARDNKRPKTQPAVAVIPATDIFSARQLQELLSFSQDGVQDLRNGIQSFKQFLELILYEKEEPNRPAKINILNDYLDAAKLKAARDKDAEYLPDFMQAWGFANQTNNDYLASSVSSILALLLKTIATLLESREYGILLIKTLLNHAQLKLISRSVSAPKHKEHVISPSLRILTEMVSFDGGLMAKQVYSKRDFTFESKIVARNLCLVKSGSGPSVRSNAVRYLLANFKYQGEGAKIDILKNGHITKALFDHLKDDSADALQETFKTLETGILRDETIPRATKTQTISERSLAGVLAALRTFAATESPTGDDSTLIRGKSATISFLKLVSTTPSLGLLRLSGWYPPGSERHTRDQNDDVDTDLALDLGLDSVDWYNKFQSQVTVRNTILSGFSQTLKPYASEEERDILLSIFTAAPEIIADYYFARGEKFSFEPKLTNTWIGYASFLFSSVQVPFPKYFGAQDHYASCPPPVSIAIENILPLPLTQRILTKSLNQSSDLITLFAVRILVVAFQKLQQVLQAFNVAAAEGNPLWKEGSIRLIAEFCQRCPHVKDVIAAFRKVSDDNILQKEAISRLLRMYYQVTPQAALEEKFDVSQALTVAMSRVETVTSDSDNYAFRLLELQHLLVIAQCSAGMRWWHKQGSLKFSPFTTLLRLSAQTPVDQSTGSEFINLLQSVIDEHGILQQQTKQPPVNALIASLADDEAWKPSDALYTFIDECLGRLVRKPIKYLDDLDELAGGSDHGKILSVLVTVCLEQISFTSNLAATDRSNVLMWFSRFLELLKLTGEGVELLQLVRQRVSDLPVVSSVELEPTLRSVASRRQSEDDKTAGPAASSDKKSTRQPLAFSEPPVEKHNHPELSRWQQKELEESLENGDIDSLILCLSSKDSSVRLQAHAAIRKLMAKVKESTNDDKDQIYLLLGELSETVSEMSPPIAQQPLPYIASVFATQALSILQDPSHFMYPKVNKYLNKGPIWNVGKLANYWVDKSVLETPEEDDKHWAEIEFVLEFIILGTRTLQDVHLLLPRNCMEKILDLFASPSAPKGVKDAVLKVAYRVAAVGGATSLVTRTGVLAWLDMRSKVGDVDAATLEVLRRKVNDGLDETRVKTWSKGAMMAVAA
;
A
#
# COMPACT_ATOMS: atom_id res chain seq x y z
N MET A 1 13.85 58.36 -14.04
CA MET A 1 14.57 57.79 -12.89
C MET A 1 14.71 56.29 -13.11
N SER A 2 15.86 55.87 -13.64
CA SER A 2 16.12 54.47 -13.98
C SER A 2 17.63 54.22 -14.06
N LYS A 3 18.00 52.97 -13.76
CA LYS A 3 19.31 52.34 -13.71
C LYS A 3 20.30 52.75 -14.83
N ARG A 4 21.60 52.77 -14.51
CA ARG A 4 22.68 52.24 -15.37
C ARG A 4 24.01 52.04 -14.64
N PHE A 5 24.54 50.83 -14.82
CA PHE A 5 25.93 50.34 -14.91
C PHE A 5 27.10 51.19 -14.37
N ALA A 6 28.00 50.52 -13.64
CA ALA A 6 29.42 50.82 -13.64
C ALA A 6 30.22 49.52 -13.77
N GLU A 7 31.11 49.53 -14.77
CA GLU A 7 32.01 48.46 -15.19
C GLU A 7 33.15 48.22 -14.18
N SER A 8 33.80 47.08 -14.37
CA SER A 8 34.99 46.61 -13.67
C SER A 8 36.20 47.49 -13.93
N ASP A 9 36.67 48.20 -12.90
CA ASP A 9 38.03 48.72 -12.87
C ASP A 9 38.95 47.71 -12.17
N GLY A 10 39.96 47.25 -12.93
CA GLY A 10 41.06 46.45 -12.43
C GLY A 10 41.81 47.21 -11.36
N SER A 11 41.88 46.65 -10.16
CA SER A 11 42.87 47.05 -9.16
C SER A 11 43.94 45.98 -9.09
N GLU A 12 45.08 46.32 -9.70
CA GLU A 12 46.36 45.65 -9.51
C GLU A 12 46.61 45.42 -8.02
N ALA A 13 46.98 44.19 -7.69
CA ALA A 13 47.42 43.82 -6.36
C ALA A 13 48.69 44.61 -6.02
N ARG A 14 48.56 45.67 -5.19
CA ARG A 14 49.70 46.28 -4.52
C ARG A 14 50.26 45.31 -3.49
N ASP A 15 51.26 44.58 -3.95
CA ASP A 15 52.10 43.66 -3.22
C ASP A 15 52.95 44.43 -2.19
N ASN A 16 52.37 44.74 -1.04
CA ASN A 16 53.09 45.29 0.12
C ASN A 16 53.44 44.15 1.09
N LYS A 17 54.21 43.17 0.63
CA LYS A 17 54.99 42.28 1.50
C LYS A 17 56.32 42.95 1.81
N ARG A 18 56.41 43.65 2.94
CA ARG A 18 57.70 43.81 3.63
C ARG A 18 58.23 42.40 3.94
N PRO A 19 59.43 42.02 3.48
CA PRO A 19 60.01 40.76 3.89
C PRO A 19 60.30 40.85 5.39
N LYS A 20 59.64 40.00 6.19
CA LYS A 20 60.11 39.71 7.54
C LYS A 20 61.39 38.89 7.37
N THR A 21 62.53 39.57 7.40
CA THR A 21 63.82 38.98 7.73
C THR A 21 63.78 38.49 9.17
N GLN A 22 63.28 37.25 9.37
CA GLN A 22 63.78 36.43 10.46
C GLN A 22 64.92 35.59 9.88
N PRO A 23 66.15 35.68 10.41
CA PRO A 23 67.23 34.81 9.96
C PRO A 23 66.83 33.36 10.22
N ALA A 24 67.14 32.48 9.26
CA ALA A 24 67.02 31.04 9.45
C ALA A 24 67.83 30.66 10.70
N VAL A 25 67.17 30.12 11.72
CA VAL A 25 67.85 29.54 12.88
C VAL A 25 68.70 28.39 12.36
N ALA A 26 70.02 28.50 12.52
CA ALA A 26 70.96 27.45 12.13
C ALA A 26 70.54 26.14 12.81
N VAL A 27 70.38 25.08 12.01
CA VAL A 27 70.12 23.72 12.51
C VAL A 27 71.41 23.23 13.15
N ILE A 28 71.48 23.30 14.47
CA ILE A 28 72.58 22.70 15.24
C ILE A 28 72.28 21.19 15.31
N PRO A 29 73.24 20.31 14.95
CA PRO A 29 73.02 18.86 15.00
C PRO A 29 72.80 18.42 16.45
N ALA A 30 71.76 17.62 16.65
CA ALA A 30 71.44 17.05 17.94
C ALA A 30 72.57 16.12 18.42
N THR A 31 72.86 16.20 19.72
CA THR A 31 73.89 15.42 20.39
C THR A 31 73.33 14.09 20.90
N ASP A 32 74.02 12.99 20.63
CA ASP A 32 73.65 11.67 21.15
C ASP A 32 73.82 11.61 22.68
N ILE A 33 72.84 11.01 23.34
CA ILE A 33 72.73 10.95 24.80
C ILE A 33 73.07 9.54 25.30
N PHE A 34 74.09 9.44 26.16
CA PHE A 34 74.59 8.16 26.67
C PHE A 34 74.47 8.01 28.21
N SER A 35 74.16 9.08 28.94
CA SER A 35 74.00 9.02 30.41
C SER A 35 73.02 10.04 30.98
N ALA A 36 72.45 9.74 32.15
CA ALA A 36 71.53 10.64 32.87
C ALA A 36 72.21 11.96 33.32
N ARG A 37 73.50 11.90 33.64
CA ARG A 37 74.29 13.09 34.01
C ARG A 37 74.45 14.05 32.83
N GLN A 38 74.68 13.51 31.63
CA GLN A 38 74.75 14.28 30.39
C GLN A 38 73.41 14.99 30.09
N LEU A 39 72.28 14.31 30.31
CA LEU A 39 70.95 14.95 30.23
C LEU A 39 70.80 16.11 31.22
N GLN A 40 71.27 15.94 32.46
CA GLN A 40 71.17 16.97 33.48
C GLN A 40 72.01 18.22 33.13
N GLU A 41 73.20 18.04 32.55
CA GLU A 41 74.06 19.14 32.13
C GLU A 41 73.48 19.87 30.91
N LEU A 42 73.01 19.13 29.90
CA LEU A 42 72.41 19.67 28.68
C LEU A 42 71.08 20.42 28.91
N LEU A 43 70.32 20.04 29.94
CA LEU A 43 69.01 20.61 30.26
C LEU A 43 69.05 21.64 31.40
N SER A 44 70.24 21.98 31.90
CA SER A 44 70.40 22.99 32.96
C SER A 44 70.03 24.38 32.45
N PHE A 45 69.28 25.15 33.24
CA PHE A 45 68.88 26.49 32.85
C PHE A 45 69.87 27.55 33.37
N SER A 46 70.36 28.40 32.45
CA SER A 46 71.09 29.63 32.79
C SER A 46 70.63 30.77 31.87
N GLN A 47 70.59 32.00 32.40
CA GLN A 47 70.09 33.17 31.65
C GLN A 47 71.00 33.50 30.44
N ASP A 48 72.31 33.26 30.56
CA ASP A 48 73.29 33.51 29.51
C ASP A 48 73.42 32.35 28.50
N GLY A 49 72.94 31.15 28.84
CA GLY A 49 73.07 29.90 28.06
C GLY A 49 71.82 29.47 27.28
N VAL A 50 70.94 30.40 26.89
CA VAL A 50 69.66 30.07 26.22
C VAL A 50 69.83 29.26 24.93
N GLN A 51 70.92 29.49 24.19
CA GLN A 51 71.18 28.76 22.94
C GLN A 51 71.65 27.33 23.20
N ASP A 52 72.42 27.11 24.26
CA ASP A 52 72.86 25.77 24.69
C ASP A 52 71.67 24.95 25.19
N LEU A 53 70.78 25.57 25.97
CA LEU A 53 69.53 24.93 26.40
C LEU A 53 68.63 24.57 25.22
N ARG A 54 68.56 25.41 24.16
CA ARG A 54 67.82 25.07 22.94
C ARG A 54 68.37 23.83 22.26
N ASN A 55 69.70 23.71 22.18
CA ASN A 55 70.35 22.51 21.66
C ASN A 55 70.04 21.30 22.55
N GLY A 56 70.13 21.44 23.87
CA GLY A 56 69.76 20.41 24.84
C GLY A 56 68.31 19.94 24.71
N ILE A 57 67.35 20.84 24.54
CA ILE A 57 65.94 20.51 24.31
C ILE A 57 65.76 19.76 22.99
N GLN A 58 66.47 20.14 21.92
CA GLN A 58 66.40 19.46 20.63
C GLN A 58 66.98 18.05 20.69
N SER A 59 68.13 17.87 21.35
CA SER A 59 68.72 16.54 21.61
C SER A 59 67.80 15.67 22.46
N PHE A 60 67.21 16.25 23.51
CA PHE A 60 66.27 15.52 24.37
C PHE A 60 64.99 15.14 23.63
N LYS A 61 64.51 15.99 22.72
CA LYS A 61 63.37 15.67 21.86
C LYS A 61 63.64 14.43 21.02
N GLN A 62 64.77 14.38 20.31
CA GLN A 62 65.14 13.22 19.50
C GLN A 62 65.29 11.96 20.37
N PHE A 63 65.91 12.09 21.54
CA PHE A 63 66.03 10.99 22.51
C PHE A 63 64.67 10.43 22.94
N LEU A 64 63.69 11.30 23.25
CA LEU A 64 62.34 10.87 23.61
C LEU A 64 61.56 10.27 22.42
N GLU A 65 61.76 10.78 21.21
CA GLU A 65 61.14 10.25 19.98
C GLU A 65 61.63 8.82 19.68
N LEU A 66 62.92 8.53 19.88
CA LEU A 66 63.50 7.18 19.78
C LEU A 66 62.84 6.21 20.76
N ILE A 67 62.60 6.63 22.01
CA ILE A 67 61.93 5.77 23.01
C ILE A 67 60.46 5.52 22.64
N LEU A 68 59.77 6.53 22.10
CA LEU A 68 58.32 6.53 21.90
C LEU A 68 57.90 5.85 20.59
N TYR A 69 58.56 6.12 19.47
CA TYR A 69 58.13 5.68 18.14
C TYR A 69 58.94 4.49 17.60
N GLU A 70 60.22 4.38 17.91
CA GLU A 70 61.10 3.30 17.41
C GLU A 70 61.10 2.10 18.36
N LYS A 71 60.07 1.25 18.25
CA LYS A 71 59.91 0.07 19.13
C LYS A 71 61.01 -0.99 18.95
N GLU A 72 61.66 -1.03 17.79
CA GLU A 72 62.72 -1.99 17.41
C GLU A 72 64.14 -1.46 17.68
N GLU A 73 64.29 -0.32 18.34
CA GLU A 73 65.60 0.25 18.63
C GLU A 73 66.40 -0.69 19.56
N PRO A 74 67.60 -1.16 19.16
CA PRO A 74 68.31 -2.24 19.84
C PRO A 74 68.74 -1.90 21.28
N ASN A 75 68.83 -0.60 21.61
CA ASN A 75 69.22 -0.10 22.94
C ASN A 75 68.06 0.54 23.72
N ARG A 76 66.80 0.27 23.35
CA ARG A 76 65.64 0.95 23.93
C ARG A 76 65.52 0.79 25.45
N PRO A 77 65.77 -0.40 26.04
CA PRO A 77 65.77 -0.57 27.49
C PRO A 77 66.84 0.28 28.18
N ALA A 78 68.04 0.40 27.58
CA ALA A 78 69.12 1.20 28.14
C ALA A 78 68.77 2.70 28.11
N LYS A 79 68.11 3.19 27.05
CA LYS A 79 67.61 4.57 26.97
C LYS A 79 66.48 4.85 27.97
N ILE A 80 65.59 3.89 28.20
CA ILE A 80 64.55 4.00 29.25
C ILE A 80 65.20 4.10 30.64
N ASN A 81 66.24 3.31 30.92
CA ASN A 81 66.98 3.40 32.18
C ASN A 81 67.67 4.76 32.34
N ILE A 82 68.32 5.28 31.30
CA ILE A 82 68.92 6.63 31.29
C ILE A 82 67.86 7.70 31.61
N LEU A 83 66.66 7.58 31.03
CA LEU A 83 65.55 8.50 31.29
C LEU A 83 65.07 8.40 32.74
N ASN A 84 64.86 7.17 33.24
CA ASN A 84 64.42 6.94 34.62
C ASN A 84 65.45 7.45 35.64
N ASP A 85 66.74 7.18 35.44
CA ASP A 85 67.83 7.68 36.28
C ASP A 85 67.85 9.22 36.35
N TYR A 86 67.61 9.90 35.23
CA TYR A 86 67.50 11.35 35.17
C TYR A 86 66.26 11.86 35.96
N LEU A 87 65.11 11.21 35.77
CA LEU A 87 63.86 11.55 36.44
C LEU A 87 63.92 11.28 37.96
N ASP A 88 64.62 10.23 38.38
CA ASP A 88 64.88 9.89 39.78
C ASP A 88 65.83 10.89 40.45
N ALA A 89 66.91 11.28 39.75
CA ALA A 89 67.80 12.32 40.24
C ALA A 89 67.06 13.65 40.45
N ALA A 90 66.13 14.01 39.56
CA ALA A 90 65.25 15.16 39.72
C ALA A 90 64.27 15.00 40.90
N LYS A 91 63.74 13.80 41.12
CA LYS A 91 62.80 13.48 42.23
C LYS A 91 63.50 13.61 43.58
N LEU A 92 64.72 13.08 43.70
CA LEU A 92 65.54 13.18 44.92
C LEU A 92 65.90 14.63 45.27
N LYS A 93 66.11 15.49 44.27
CA LYS A 93 66.32 16.92 44.50
C LYS A 93 65.05 17.61 44.99
N ALA A 94 63.91 17.33 44.35
CA ALA A 94 62.62 17.89 44.76
C ALA A 94 62.18 17.40 46.16
N ALA A 95 62.52 16.18 46.56
CA ALA A 95 62.16 15.65 47.89
C ALA A 95 62.89 16.32 49.07
N ARG A 96 63.99 17.04 48.82
CA ARG A 96 64.79 17.72 49.87
C ARG A 96 64.16 19.01 50.37
N ASP A 97 63.25 19.60 49.60
CA ASP A 97 62.56 20.85 49.91
C ASP A 97 61.07 20.70 49.59
N LYS A 98 60.20 20.95 50.58
CA LYS A 98 58.76 20.72 50.44
C LYS A 98 58.11 21.66 49.40
N ASP A 99 58.75 22.77 49.08
CA ASP A 99 58.27 23.75 48.10
C ASP A 99 58.98 23.64 46.73
N ALA A 100 59.86 22.67 46.54
CA ALA A 100 60.62 22.53 45.29
C ALA A 100 59.78 21.97 44.13
N GLU A 101 59.87 22.66 42.98
CA GLU A 101 59.25 22.23 41.72
C GLU A 101 59.98 21.00 41.15
N TYR A 102 59.22 20.01 40.65
CA TYR A 102 59.80 18.90 39.90
C TYR A 102 60.28 19.38 38.54
N LEU A 103 61.53 19.07 38.18
CA LEU A 103 62.23 19.59 36.99
C LEU A 103 62.30 21.14 36.95
N PRO A 104 62.94 21.77 37.94
CA PRO A 104 62.91 23.23 38.11
C PRO A 104 63.56 23.99 36.96
N ASP A 105 64.57 23.42 36.29
CA ASP A 105 65.22 24.06 35.13
C ASP A 105 64.23 24.32 33.98
N PHE A 106 63.33 23.37 33.68
CA PHE A 106 62.28 23.56 32.67
C PHE A 106 61.27 24.62 33.11
N MET A 107 60.89 24.63 34.38
CA MET A 107 59.92 25.59 34.93
C MET A 107 60.48 27.02 34.92
N GLN A 108 61.75 27.19 35.32
CA GLN A 108 62.46 28.47 35.27
C GLN A 108 62.67 28.94 33.83
N ALA A 109 63.08 28.05 32.92
CA ALA A 109 63.22 28.36 31.50
C ALA A 109 61.89 28.82 30.88
N TRP A 110 60.77 28.18 31.24
CA TRP A 110 59.44 28.57 30.77
C TRP A 110 59.01 29.94 31.33
N GLY A 111 59.23 30.17 32.63
CA GLY A 111 58.98 31.46 33.29
C GLY A 111 59.79 32.60 32.66
N PHE A 112 61.09 32.39 32.45
CA PHE A 112 61.99 33.34 31.80
C PHE A 112 61.58 33.63 30.35
N ALA A 113 61.24 32.60 29.58
CA ALA A 113 60.76 32.76 28.21
C ALA A 113 59.52 33.66 28.13
N ASN A 114 58.62 33.52 29.10
CA ASN A 114 57.38 34.30 29.16
C ASN A 114 57.58 35.74 29.65
N GLN A 115 58.56 35.98 30.53
CA GLN A 115 58.96 37.32 30.97
C GLN A 115 59.69 38.10 29.85
N THR A 116 60.52 37.40 29.08
CA THR A 116 61.29 37.97 27.95
C THR A 116 60.54 37.98 26.62
N ASN A 117 59.29 37.49 26.59
CA ASN A 117 58.48 37.30 25.36
C ASN A 117 59.19 36.46 24.27
N ASN A 118 60.03 35.51 24.67
CA ASN A 118 60.68 34.55 23.78
C ASN A 118 59.73 33.39 23.46
N ASP A 119 58.79 33.65 22.53
CA ASP A 119 57.74 32.69 22.13
C ASP A 119 58.32 31.34 21.65
N TYR A 120 59.49 31.34 21.01
CA TYR A 120 60.14 30.12 20.53
C TYR A 120 60.62 29.24 21.68
N LEU A 121 61.30 29.82 22.68
CA LEU A 121 61.73 29.07 23.87
C LEU A 121 60.53 28.54 24.65
N ALA A 122 59.48 29.36 24.83
CA ALA A 122 58.26 28.92 25.50
C ALA A 122 57.56 27.76 24.76
N SER A 123 57.51 27.81 23.42
CA SER A 123 56.99 26.75 22.57
C SER A 123 57.80 25.46 22.66
N SER A 124 59.13 25.55 22.62
CA SER A 124 60.04 24.40 22.73
C SER A 124 59.93 23.72 24.09
N VAL A 125 59.93 24.49 25.18
CA VAL A 125 59.72 23.96 26.54
C VAL A 125 58.34 23.32 26.67
N SER A 126 57.29 23.95 26.12
CA SER A 126 55.95 23.37 26.16
C SER A 126 55.86 22.06 25.36
N SER A 127 56.52 22.00 24.19
CA SER A 127 56.50 20.82 23.33
C SER A 127 57.28 19.65 23.94
N ILE A 128 58.41 19.91 24.59
CA ILE A 128 59.21 18.86 25.21
C ILE A 128 58.54 18.30 26.47
N LEU A 129 57.87 19.14 27.27
CA LEU A 129 57.08 18.70 28.41
C LEU A 129 55.90 17.82 28.00
N ALA A 130 55.21 18.18 26.90
CA ALA A 130 54.16 17.33 26.34
C ALA A 130 54.72 15.97 25.86
N LEU A 131 55.84 15.99 25.15
CA LEU A 131 56.48 14.76 24.66
C LEU A 131 56.95 13.88 25.82
N LEU A 132 57.55 14.47 26.86
CA LEU A 132 57.98 13.76 28.06
C LEU A 132 56.80 13.10 28.77
N LEU A 133 55.69 13.81 28.98
CA LEU A 133 54.48 13.24 29.56
C LEU A 133 53.94 12.07 28.72
N LYS A 134 53.92 12.22 27.40
CA LYS A 134 53.48 11.16 26.49
C LYS A 134 54.39 9.93 26.56
N THR A 135 55.70 10.13 26.60
CA THR A 135 56.68 9.04 26.75
C THR A 135 56.52 8.33 28.09
N ILE A 136 56.42 9.08 29.19
CA ILE A 136 56.19 8.52 30.54
C ILE A 136 54.86 7.74 30.58
N ALA A 137 53.80 8.25 29.95
CA ALA A 137 52.51 7.56 29.93
C ALA A 137 52.54 6.18 29.25
N THR A 138 53.54 5.92 28.38
CA THR A 138 53.75 4.59 27.77
C THR A 138 54.58 3.63 28.62
N LEU A 139 55.20 4.11 29.70
CA LEU A 139 56.13 3.36 30.55
C LEU A 139 55.52 3.15 31.95
N LEU A 140 55.14 1.91 32.26
CA LEU A 140 54.45 1.59 33.52
C LEU A 140 55.29 1.94 34.77
N GLU A 141 56.59 1.67 34.72
CA GLU A 141 57.54 1.91 35.83
C GLU A 141 57.80 3.40 36.09
N SER A 142 57.53 4.26 35.11
CA SER A 142 57.77 5.71 35.18
C SER A 142 56.56 6.51 35.66
N ARG A 143 55.46 5.84 36.02
CA ARG A 143 54.16 6.46 36.37
C ARG A 143 54.27 7.53 37.45
N GLU A 144 55.05 7.29 38.49
CA GLU A 144 55.21 8.24 39.60
C GLU A 144 55.79 9.59 39.16
N TYR A 145 56.75 9.58 38.22
CA TYR A 145 57.36 10.79 37.68
C TYR A 145 56.35 11.64 36.92
N GLY A 146 55.45 10.99 36.17
CA GLY A 146 54.37 11.69 35.47
C GLY A 146 53.39 12.34 36.44
N ILE A 147 53.04 11.69 37.55
CA ILE A 147 52.18 12.28 38.60
C ILE A 147 52.85 13.51 39.23
N LEU A 148 54.15 13.43 39.56
CA LEU A 148 54.92 14.55 40.10
C LEU A 148 55.00 15.73 39.13
N LEU A 149 55.24 15.45 37.85
CA LEU A 149 55.27 16.46 36.80
C LEU A 149 53.92 17.14 36.63
N ILE A 150 52.83 16.37 36.56
CA ILE A 150 51.47 16.93 36.43
C ILE A 150 51.12 17.79 37.66
N LYS A 151 51.43 17.34 38.87
CA LYS A 151 51.24 18.15 40.09
C LYS A 151 51.99 19.49 40.04
N THR A 152 53.24 19.47 39.56
CA THR A 152 54.04 20.69 39.38
C THR A 152 53.43 21.62 38.33
N LEU A 153 52.94 21.08 37.22
CA LEU A 153 52.24 21.85 36.18
C LEU A 153 50.90 22.44 36.66
N LEU A 154 50.29 21.86 37.70
CA LEU A 154 49.09 22.37 38.35
C LEU A 154 49.37 23.44 39.42
N ASN A 155 50.65 23.80 39.65
CA ASN A 155 51.00 24.95 40.50
C ASN A 155 50.55 26.26 39.83
N HIS A 156 50.21 27.26 40.65
CA HIS A 156 49.65 28.53 40.18
C HIS A 156 50.55 29.28 39.18
N ALA A 157 51.87 29.21 39.35
CA ALA A 157 52.82 29.82 38.42
C ALA A 157 52.69 29.21 37.01
N GLN A 158 52.66 27.88 36.92
CA GLN A 158 52.67 27.17 35.65
C GLN A 158 51.29 27.15 34.98
N LEU A 159 50.22 27.11 35.77
CA LEU A 159 48.85 27.33 35.27
C LEU A 159 48.69 28.69 34.57
N LYS A 160 49.30 29.76 35.09
CA LYS A 160 49.32 31.07 34.41
C LYS A 160 50.08 31.03 33.10
N LEU A 161 51.18 30.29 33.01
CA LEU A 161 51.94 30.13 31.76
C LEU A 161 51.12 29.36 30.70
N ILE A 162 50.46 28.29 31.10
CA ILE A 162 49.58 27.50 30.22
C ILE A 162 48.40 28.36 29.75
N SER A 163 47.70 29.04 30.67
CA SER A 163 46.55 29.89 30.35
C SER A 163 46.94 31.03 29.40
N ARG A 164 48.08 31.71 29.62
CA ARG A 164 48.59 32.75 28.72
C ARG A 164 48.93 32.21 27.33
N SER A 165 49.54 31.02 27.27
CA SER A 165 49.91 30.38 26.00
C SER A 165 48.71 29.90 25.20
N VAL A 166 47.70 29.31 25.84
CA VAL A 166 46.45 28.85 25.19
C VAL A 166 45.58 30.04 24.75
N SER A 167 45.66 31.16 25.46
CA SER A 167 44.96 32.41 25.16
C SER A 167 45.69 33.33 24.18
N ALA A 168 46.87 32.94 23.70
CA ALA A 168 47.70 33.75 22.80
C ALA A 168 46.94 34.17 21.51
N PRO A 169 47.36 35.26 20.83
CA PRO A 169 46.75 35.72 19.59
C PRO A 169 46.73 34.64 18.49
N LYS A 170 45.71 34.67 17.62
CA LYS A 170 45.46 33.64 16.58
C LYS A 170 46.68 33.31 15.71
N HIS A 171 47.54 34.29 15.41
CA HIS A 171 48.74 34.10 14.59
C HIS A 171 49.89 33.37 15.30
N LYS A 172 49.82 33.17 16.62
CA LYS A 172 50.83 32.47 17.43
C LYS A 172 50.48 30.98 17.61
N GLU A 173 50.11 30.29 16.53
CA GLU A 173 49.73 28.86 16.56
C GLU A 173 50.78 27.94 17.19
N HIS A 174 52.07 28.29 16.99
CA HIS A 174 53.22 27.54 17.51
C HIS A 174 53.32 27.60 19.04
N VAL A 175 52.70 28.58 19.70
CA VAL A 175 52.63 28.67 21.18
C VAL A 175 51.38 27.96 21.72
N ILE A 176 50.24 28.12 21.03
CA ILE A 176 48.96 27.53 21.45
C ILE A 176 49.00 26.00 21.36
N SER A 177 49.50 25.45 20.24
CA SER A 177 49.40 24.01 19.94
C SER A 177 50.16 23.12 20.93
N PRO A 178 51.42 23.42 21.32
CA PRO A 178 52.11 22.65 22.34
C PRO A 178 51.43 22.72 23.72
N SER A 179 50.85 23.86 24.08
CA SER A 179 50.14 24.02 25.36
C SER A 179 48.85 23.19 25.42
N LEU A 180 48.10 23.11 24.30
CA LEU A 180 46.96 22.19 24.18
C LEU A 180 47.39 20.73 24.23
N ARG A 181 48.56 20.39 23.68
CA ARG A 181 49.13 19.04 23.78
C ARG A 181 49.48 18.67 25.22
N ILE A 182 50.16 19.56 25.97
CA ILE A 182 50.40 19.35 27.41
C ILE A 182 49.08 19.03 28.12
N LEU A 183 48.07 19.87 27.96
CA LEU A 183 46.76 19.66 28.61
C LEU A 183 46.09 18.35 28.20
N THR A 184 46.24 17.94 26.93
CA THR A 184 45.72 16.65 26.43
C THR A 184 46.41 15.47 27.10
N GLU A 185 47.75 15.51 27.20
CA GLU A 185 48.53 14.45 27.85
C GLU A 185 48.27 14.42 29.37
N MET A 186 48.13 15.58 30.03
CA MET A 186 47.77 15.65 31.46
C MET A 186 46.41 15.01 31.75
N VAL A 187 45.42 15.23 30.88
CA VAL A 187 44.07 14.64 31.03
C VAL A 187 44.06 13.16 30.69
N SER A 188 44.82 12.74 29.68
CA SER A 188 44.86 11.35 29.21
C SER A 188 45.82 10.46 30.02
N PHE A 189 46.61 11.06 30.91
CA PHE A 189 47.66 10.37 31.65
C PHE A 189 47.10 9.18 32.43
N ASP A 190 47.68 7.99 32.19
CA ASP A 190 47.36 6.75 32.89
C ASP A 190 45.85 6.45 32.93
N GLY A 191 45.20 6.56 31.77
CA GLY A 191 43.76 6.29 31.63
C GLY A 191 42.85 7.31 32.33
N GLY A 192 43.35 8.52 32.60
CA GLY A 192 42.55 9.60 33.19
C GLY A 192 42.76 9.83 34.69
N LEU A 193 43.80 9.25 35.29
CA LEU A 193 44.06 9.34 36.73
C LEU A 193 44.06 10.79 37.26
N MET A 194 44.66 11.71 36.50
CA MET A 194 44.79 13.12 36.88
C MET A 194 43.71 14.03 36.30
N ALA A 195 42.79 13.50 35.48
CA ALA A 195 41.80 14.29 34.74
C ALA A 195 40.96 15.19 35.66
N LYS A 196 40.45 14.65 36.78
CA LYS A 196 39.65 15.40 37.76
C LYS A 196 40.43 16.56 38.40
N GLN A 197 41.71 16.36 38.70
CA GLN A 197 42.57 17.40 39.28
C GLN A 197 42.83 18.52 38.28
N VAL A 198 43.09 18.18 37.01
CA VAL A 198 43.25 19.16 35.92
C VAL A 198 41.98 19.98 35.72
N TYR A 199 40.81 19.34 35.72
CA TYR A 199 39.54 20.05 35.54
C TYR A 199 39.12 20.88 36.77
N SER A 200 39.55 20.52 37.98
CA SER A 200 39.31 21.35 39.17
C SER A 200 39.93 22.75 39.07
N LYS A 201 40.92 22.92 38.18
CA LYS A 201 41.57 24.19 37.84
C LYS A 201 41.12 24.75 36.48
N ARG A 202 39.88 24.45 36.06
CA ARG A 202 39.32 24.83 34.74
C ARG A 202 39.42 26.31 34.39
N ASP A 203 39.49 27.22 35.36
CA ASP A 203 39.68 28.65 35.11
C ASP A 203 40.99 28.95 34.35
N PHE A 204 41.99 28.07 34.47
CA PHE A 204 43.25 28.16 33.72
C PHE A 204 43.36 27.09 32.62
N THR A 205 42.86 25.88 32.89
CA THR A 205 43.07 24.71 32.01
C THR A 205 41.96 24.52 30.98
N PHE A 206 40.76 25.04 31.23
CA PHE A 206 39.58 24.82 30.39
C PHE A 206 38.67 26.06 30.36
N GLU A 207 39.24 27.24 30.17
CA GLU A 207 38.43 28.46 30.04
C GLU A 207 37.55 28.36 28.78
N SER A 208 36.23 28.24 28.97
CA SER A 208 35.33 27.79 27.90
C SER A 208 35.33 28.70 26.66
N LYS A 209 35.48 30.02 26.84
CA LYS A 209 35.55 30.98 25.73
C LYS A 209 36.82 30.79 24.90
N ILE A 210 37.94 30.51 25.54
CA ILE A 210 39.23 30.29 24.87
C ILE A 210 39.26 28.93 24.19
N VAL A 211 38.73 27.88 24.84
CA VAL A 211 38.59 26.56 24.22
C VAL A 211 37.70 26.64 22.98
N ALA A 212 36.52 27.28 23.09
CA ALA A 212 35.62 27.49 21.95
C ALA A 212 36.29 28.29 20.81
N ARG A 213 37.04 29.35 21.15
CA ARG A 213 37.83 30.12 20.17
C ARG A 213 38.85 29.24 19.45
N ASN A 214 39.60 28.42 20.18
CA ASN A 214 40.65 27.58 19.62
C ASN A 214 40.09 26.43 18.77
N LEU A 215 38.90 25.93 19.08
CA LEU A 215 38.15 25.00 18.22
C LEU A 215 37.81 25.66 16.86
N CYS A 216 37.62 26.97 16.78
CA CYS A 216 37.36 27.67 15.50
C CYS A 216 38.62 27.99 14.67
N LEU A 217 39.84 27.70 15.15
CA LEU A 217 41.09 28.05 14.45
C LEU A 217 41.52 26.96 13.46
N VAL A 218 40.89 26.99 12.28
CA VAL A 218 41.19 26.11 11.13
C VAL A 218 42.42 26.61 10.37
N LYS A 219 43.25 25.68 9.87
CA LYS A 219 44.44 25.98 9.06
C LYS A 219 44.36 25.30 7.69
N SER A 220 44.73 26.01 6.63
CA SER A 220 44.69 25.53 5.23
C SER A 220 45.98 24.83 4.75
N GLY A 221 46.63 24.00 5.57
CA GLY A 221 47.89 23.35 5.19
C GLY A 221 48.12 21.98 5.83
N SER A 222 49.12 21.24 5.34
CA SER A 222 49.50 19.91 5.85
C SER A 222 50.12 20.02 7.24
N GLY A 223 49.41 19.52 8.27
CA GLY A 223 49.86 19.45 9.66
C GLY A 223 48.73 19.64 10.68
N PRO A 224 48.88 19.15 11.94
CA PRO A 224 47.85 19.31 12.97
C PRO A 224 47.65 20.78 13.33
N SER A 225 46.45 21.29 13.05
CA SER A 225 46.06 22.68 13.32
C SER A 225 45.82 22.93 14.82
N VAL A 226 45.65 24.21 15.19
CA VAL A 226 45.20 24.56 16.55
C VAL A 226 43.85 23.90 16.84
N ARG A 227 42.92 23.90 15.89
CA ARG A 227 41.65 23.18 15.99
C ARG A 227 41.86 21.69 16.25
N SER A 228 42.69 21.00 15.46
CA SER A 228 42.89 19.55 15.62
C SER A 228 43.39 19.19 17.03
N ASN A 229 44.29 20.01 17.60
CA ASN A 229 44.76 19.81 18.98
C ASN A 229 43.68 20.19 20.01
N ALA A 230 42.88 21.23 19.77
CA ALA A 230 41.76 21.61 20.64
C ALA A 230 40.65 20.54 20.65
N VAL A 231 40.36 19.92 19.50
CA VAL A 231 39.43 18.79 19.38
C VAL A 231 39.96 17.62 20.18
N ARG A 232 41.23 17.20 20.00
CA ARG A 232 41.82 16.12 20.82
C ARG A 232 41.78 16.41 22.31
N TYR A 233 42.04 17.65 22.72
CA TYR A 233 41.93 18.04 24.12
C TYR A 233 40.49 17.92 24.65
N LEU A 234 39.50 18.36 23.86
CA LEU A 234 38.09 18.21 24.21
C LEU A 234 37.67 16.73 24.27
N LEU A 235 38.07 15.92 23.29
CA LEU A 235 37.80 14.49 23.26
C LEU A 235 38.43 13.75 24.44
N ALA A 236 39.66 14.11 24.84
CA ALA A 236 40.29 13.56 26.04
C ALA A 236 39.46 13.85 27.30
N ASN A 237 38.90 15.06 27.41
CA ASN A 237 38.00 15.39 28.51
C ASN A 237 36.71 14.55 28.47
N PHE A 238 36.13 14.31 27.29
CA PHE A 238 34.96 13.43 27.17
C PHE A 238 35.25 11.96 27.48
N LYS A 239 36.45 11.47 27.17
CA LYS A 239 36.87 10.08 27.48
C LYS A 239 37.11 9.86 28.97
N TYR A 240 37.79 10.78 29.64
CA TYR A 240 38.42 10.52 30.95
C TYR A 240 37.82 11.29 32.13
N GLN A 241 37.02 12.33 31.91
CA GLN A 241 36.38 13.06 33.02
C GLN A 241 35.20 12.29 33.61
N GLY A 242 34.86 12.58 34.87
CA GLY A 242 33.62 12.06 35.51
C GLY A 242 32.36 12.79 35.05
N GLU A 243 31.18 12.25 35.41
CA GLU A 243 29.85 12.73 34.97
C GLU A 243 29.67 14.25 35.14
N GLY A 244 30.02 14.80 36.30
CA GLY A 244 29.75 16.21 36.62
C GLY A 244 30.55 17.16 35.74
N ALA A 245 31.81 16.82 35.45
CA ALA A 245 32.66 17.60 34.56
C ALA A 245 32.21 17.47 33.09
N LYS A 246 31.81 16.28 32.64
CA LYS A 246 31.24 16.10 31.29
C LYS A 246 29.98 16.96 31.13
N ILE A 247 29.06 16.92 32.09
CA ILE A 247 27.82 17.70 32.07
C ILE A 247 28.11 19.21 32.06
N ASP A 248 29.08 19.68 32.84
CA ASP A 248 29.48 21.10 32.87
C ASP A 248 30.04 21.57 31.51
N ILE A 249 30.90 20.76 30.88
CA ILE A 249 31.42 21.05 29.52
C ILE A 249 30.28 21.09 28.51
N LEU A 250 29.36 20.13 28.54
CA LEU A 250 28.25 20.01 27.58
C LEU A 250 27.20 21.11 27.72
N LYS A 251 26.95 21.59 28.95
CA LYS A 251 26.07 22.75 29.20
C LYS A 251 26.58 24.02 28.52
N ASN A 252 27.87 24.11 28.21
CA ASN A 252 28.43 25.26 27.51
C ASN A 252 28.15 25.20 26.00
N GLY A 253 27.08 25.87 25.58
CA GLY A 253 26.67 25.93 24.17
C GLY A 253 27.71 26.50 23.20
N HIS A 254 28.68 27.29 23.66
CA HIS A 254 29.74 27.80 22.79
C HIS A 254 30.74 26.71 22.38
N ILE A 255 31.03 25.77 23.29
CA ILE A 255 31.95 24.66 23.02
C ILE A 255 31.30 23.69 22.03
N THR A 256 30.06 23.27 22.32
CA THR A 256 29.33 22.36 21.43
C THR A 256 29.16 22.97 20.05
N LYS A 257 28.76 24.24 19.96
CA LYS A 257 28.68 24.96 18.69
C LYS A 257 30.02 24.98 17.94
N ALA A 258 31.12 25.34 18.60
CA ALA A 258 32.44 25.42 17.97
C ALA A 258 32.97 24.06 17.50
N LEU A 259 32.61 22.97 18.19
CA LEU A 259 32.92 21.61 17.76
C LEU A 259 32.17 21.28 16.45
N PHE A 260 30.84 21.40 16.43
CA PHE A 260 29.99 20.94 15.32
C PHE A 260 30.03 21.84 14.07
N ASP A 261 30.08 23.18 14.21
CA ASP A 261 30.00 24.13 13.06
C ASP A 261 31.19 23.97 12.07
N HIS A 262 32.29 23.35 12.50
CA HIS A 262 33.56 23.24 11.75
C HIS A 262 33.99 21.78 11.50
N LEU A 263 33.12 20.79 11.71
CA LEU A 263 33.43 19.38 11.42
C LEU A 263 33.82 19.16 9.95
N LYS A 264 33.25 19.95 9.04
CA LYS A 264 33.57 19.92 7.60
C LYS A 264 35.04 20.25 7.28
N ASP A 265 35.75 20.87 8.22
CA ASP A 265 37.14 21.29 8.08
C ASP A 265 38.12 20.28 8.73
N ASP A 266 37.60 19.22 9.39
CA ASP A 266 38.40 18.19 10.07
C ASP A 266 38.76 17.02 9.13
N SER A 267 39.87 16.33 9.42
CA SER A 267 40.28 15.14 8.67
C SER A 267 39.37 13.94 8.93
N ALA A 268 39.34 12.97 8.01
CA ALA A 268 38.53 11.76 8.15
C ALA A 268 38.79 11.00 9.47
N ASP A 269 40.06 10.85 9.86
CA ASP A 269 40.44 10.20 11.13
C ASP A 269 39.93 10.97 12.35
N ALA A 270 39.99 12.31 12.30
CA ALA A 270 39.53 13.17 13.39
C ALA A 270 38.01 13.09 13.55
N LEU A 271 37.25 13.02 12.44
CA LEU A 271 35.80 12.79 12.48
C LEU A 271 35.46 11.44 13.08
N GLN A 272 36.15 10.37 12.66
CA GLN A 272 35.92 9.03 13.19
C GLN A 272 36.20 8.97 14.70
N GLU A 273 37.30 9.57 15.16
CA GLU A 273 37.62 9.65 16.58
C GLU A 273 36.57 10.49 17.34
N THR A 274 36.12 11.61 16.75
CA THR A 274 35.11 12.49 17.34
C THR A 274 33.79 11.74 17.54
N PHE A 275 33.25 11.13 16.48
CA PHE A 275 31.98 10.41 16.56
C PHE A 275 32.05 9.21 17.49
N LYS A 276 33.14 8.43 17.45
CA LYS A 276 33.34 7.30 18.38
C LYS A 276 33.38 7.77 19.84
N THR A 277 34.06 8.88 20.11
CA THR A 277 34.17 9.43 21.46
C THR A 277 32.84 10.02 21.95
N LEU A 278 32.10 10.72 21.08
CA LEU A 278 30.76 11.22 21.40
C LEU A 278 29.81 10.05 21.68
N GLU A 279 29.89 8.97 20.90
CA GLU A 279 29.08 7.77 21.09
C GLU A 279 29.37 7.09 22.43
N THR A 280 30.62 6.67 22.68
CA THR A 280 30.96 5.87 23.86
C THR A 280 31.08 6.71 25.14
N GLY A 281 31.63 7.92 25.02
CA GLY A 281 31.93 8.77 26.17
C GLY A 281 30.77 9.67 26.61
N ILE A 282 29.77 9.90 25.76
CA ILE A 282 28.64 10.79 26.07
C ILE A 282 27.28 10.11 25.84
N LEU A 283 27.00 9.61 24.63
CA LEU A 283 25.64 9.19 24.27
C LEU A 283 25.24 7.87 24.92
N ARG A 284 26.15 6.88 24.97
CA ARG A 284 25.94 5.59 25.65
C ARG A 284 26.18 5.65 27.16
N ASP A 285 26.70 6.76 27.68
CA ASP A 285 26.93 6.96 29.11
C ASP A 285 25.57 7.21 29.81
N GLU A 286 25.09 6.23 30.57
CA GLU A 286 23.79 6.30 31.27
C GLU A 286 23.77 7.35 32.40
N THR A 287 24.95 7.73 32.90
CA THR A 287 25.07 8.75 33.96
C THR A 287 24.71 10.16 33.48
N ILE A 288 24.81 10.41 32.16
CA ILE A 288 24.49 11.71 31.58
C ILE A 288 22.98 11.81 31.33
N PRO A 289 22.29 12.83 31.88
CA PRO A 289 20.86 13.00 31.67
C PRO A 289 20.49 13.18 30.19
N ARG A 290 19.35 12.62 29.80
CA ARG A 290 18.78 12.76 28.45
C ARG A 290 18.72 14.20 27.96
N ALA A 291 18.29 15.14 28.82
CA ALA A 291 18.20 16.56 28.48
C ALA A 291 19.55 17.15 28.01
N THR A 292 20.65 16.76 28.65
CA THR A 292 22.00 17.19 28.27
C THR A 292 22.44 16.57 26.94
N LYS A 293 22.11 15.30 26.70
CA LYS A 293 22.35 14.63 25.41
C LYS A 293 21.59 15.33 24.28
N THR A 294 20.30 15.62 24.49
CA THR A 294 19.46 16.34 23.52
C THR A 294 19.93 17.77 23.27
N GLN A 295 20.40 18.49 24.30
CA GLN A 295 20.99 19.82 24.13
C GLN A 295 22.29 19.79 23.31
N THR A 296 23.08 18.73 23.47
CA THR A 296 24.34 18.53 22.74
C THR A 296 24.08 18.20 21.27
N ILE A 297 23.16 17.26 21.01
CA ILE A 297 22.71 16.91 19.65
C ILE A 297 21.48 17.76 19.29
N SER A 298 21.73 19.05 19.08
CA SER A 298 20.73 19.99 18.58
C SER A 298 20.57 19.89 17.06
N GLU A 299 19.54 20.53 16.51
CA GLU A 299 19.34 20.67 15.05
C GLU A 299 20.59 21.27 14.37
N ARG A 300 21.22 22.27 15.01
CA ARG A 300 22.46 22.88 14.52
C ARG A 300 23.63 21.89 14.53
N SER A 301 23.74 21.08 15.59
CA SER A 301 24.79 20.07 15.70
C SER A 301 24.68 19.06 14.56
N LEU A 302 23.47 18.57 14.29
CA LEU A 302 23.18 17.68 13.17
C LEU A 302 23.44 18.34 11.81
N ALA A 303 23.10 19.63 11.65
CA ALA A 303 23.42 20.40 10.45
C ALA A 303 24.94 20.52 10.23
N GLY A 304 25.74 20.64 11.30
CA GLY A 304 27.21 20.62 11.24
C GLY A 304 27.77 19.27 10.78
N VAL A 305 27.21 18.16 11.28
CA VAL A 305 27.57 16.80 10.83
C VAL A 305 27.16 16.60 9.37
N LEU A 306 25.98 17.05 8.97
CA LEU A 306 25.50 17.00 7.58
C LEU A 306 26.38 17.85 6.65
N ALA A 307 26.86 19.01 7.11
CA ALA A 307 27.80 19.83 6.34
C ALA A 307 29.13 19.09 6.10
N ALA A 308 29.62 18.34 7.09
CA ALA A 308 30.80 17.48 6.91
C ALA A 308 30.56 16.38 5.87
N LEU A 309 29.38 15.73 5.91
CA LEU A 309 29.00 14.72 4.91
C LEU A 309 29.00 15.29 3.49
N ARG A 310 28.43 16.48 3.30
CA ARG A 310 28.36 17.16 2.00
C ARG A 310 29.72 17.58 1.45
N THR A 311 30.70 17.86 2.31
CA THR A 311 32.07 18.16 1.87
C THR A 311 32.72 16.93 1.23
N PHE A 312 32.53 15.73 1.79
CA PHE A 312 33.07 14.50 1.21
C PHE A 312 32.54 14.24 -0.21
N ALA A 313 31.25 14.51 -0.45
CA ALA A 313 30.62 14.37 -1.76
C ALA A 313 31.19 15.35 -2.81
N ALA A 314 31.74 16.50 -2.40
CA ALA A 314 32.34 17.47 -3.31
C ALA A 314 33.81 17.17 -3.65
N THR A 315 34.48 16.36 -2.84
CA THR A 315 35.92 16.04 -2.97
C THR A 315 36.22 14.72 -3.68
N GLU A 316 35.21 14.03 -4.22
CA GLU A 316 35.37 12.83 -5.06
C GLU A 316 36.14 13.18 -6.36
N SER A 317 37.47 13.27 -6.26
CA SER A 317 38.39 13.42 -7.39
C SER A 317 39.46 12.32 -7.33
N PRO A 318 39.95 11.81 -8.49
CA PRO A 318 40.39 10.42 -8.63
C PRO A 318 41.84 10.12 -8.20
N THR A 319 42.49 10.98 -7.42
CA THR A 319 43.96 10.95 -7.27
C THR A 319 44.46 10.79 -5.82
N GLY A 320 43.56 10.55 -4.85
CA GLY A 320 43.89 10.36 -3.44
C GLY A 320 43.66 8.94 -2.92
N ASP A 321 44.19 8.66 -1.73
CA ASP A 321 44.05 7.39 -1.01
C ASP A 321 42.59 7.21 -0.51
N ASP A 322 41.69 6.83 -1.44
CA ASP A 322 40.23 6.82 -1.31
C ASP A 322 39.72 6.09 -0.06
N SER A 323 40.49 5.13 0.46
CA SER A 323 40.09 4.31 1.61
C SER A 323 39.83 5.11 2.89
N THR A 324 40.50 6.25 3.07
CA THR A 324 40.36 7.09 4.27
C THR A 324 39.13 8.00 4.18
N LEU A 325 38.90 8.60 3.02
CA LEU A 325 37.72 9.44 2.74
C LEU A 325 36.43 8.61 2.80
N ILE A 326 36.43 7.40 2.23
CA ILE A 326 35.30 6.46 2.30
C ILE A 326 34.99 6.10 3.76
N ARG A 327 36.02 5.84 4.58
CA ARG A 327 35.85 5.56 6.02
C ARG A 327 35.25 6.77 6.77
N GLY A 328 35.71 7.99 6.49
CA GLY A 328 35.16 9.22 7.08
C GLY A 328 33.69 9.47 6.70
N LYS A 329 33.36 9.30 5.41
CA LYS A 329 31.97 9.39 4.90
C LYS A 329 31.07 8.37 5.60
N SER A 330 31.50 7.10 5.64
CA SER A 330 30.75 6.01 6.29
C SER A 330 30.54 6.24 7.79
N ALA A 331 31.57 6.72 8.51
CA ALA A 331 31.45 7.05 9.94
C ALA A 331 30.44 8.18 10.18
N THR A 332 30.40 9.19 9.30
CA THR A 332 29.46 10.32 9.39
C THR A 332 28.01 9.86 9.19
N ILE A 333 27.75 9.05 8.15
CA ILE A 333 26.42 8.48 7.87
C ILE A 333 25.98 7.58 9.04
N SER A 334 26.88 6.70 9.50
CA SER A 334 26.61 5.78 10.61
C SER A 334 26.25 6.53 11.88
N PHE A 335 26.96 7.63 12.20
CA PHE A 335 26.64 8.46 13.35
C PHE A 335 25.28 9.16 13.22
N LEU A 336 24.95 9.74 12.06
CA LEU A 336 23.64 10.37 11.83
C LEU A 336 22.50 9.37 11.98
N LYS A 337 22.63 8.17 11.40
CA LYS A 337 21.64 7.10 11.56
C LYS A 337 21.53 6.66 13.01
N LEU A 338 22.66 6.32 13.66
CA LEU A 338 22.69 5.85 15.04
C LEU A 338 21.95 6.80 15.99
N VAL A 339 22.26 8.10 15.91
CA VAL A 339 21.69 9.10 16.82
C VAL A 339 20.22 9.39 16.52
N SER A 340 19.78 9.21 15.27
CA SER A 340 18.39 9.44 14.87
C SER A 340 17.47 8.23 15.04
N THR A 341 17.99 7.00 15.06
CA THR A 341 17.18 5.77 15.14
C THR A 341 17.20 5.07 16.51
N THR A 342 18.12 5.44 17.40
CA THR A 342 18.29 4.73 18.69
C THR A 342 17.66 5.50 19.86
N PRO A 343 16.59 4.97 20.50
CA PRO A 343 15.92 5.65 21.61
C PRO A 343 16.82 5.86 22.85
N SER A 344 17.73 4.94 23.14
CA SER A 344 18.61 4.99 24.32
C SER A 344 19.61 6.15 24.31
N LEU A 345 19.93 6.69 23.13
CA LEU A 345 20.86 7.83 22.98
C LEU A 345 20.19 9.18 23.28
N GLY A 346 18.89 9.17 23.58
CA GLY A 346 18.16 10.30 24.14
C GLY A 346 17.55 11.28 23.14
N LEU A 347 17.99 11.29 21.87
CA LEU A 347 17.37 12.13 20.85
C LEU A 347 15.97 11.63 20.48
N LEU A 348 15.87 10.38 20.01
CA LEU A 348 14.62 9.77 19.55
C LEU A 348 13.65 9.47 20.71
N ARG A 349 12.41 9.94 20.60
CA ARG A 349 11.26 9.54 21.42
C ARG A 349 10.41 8.58 20.58
N LEU A 350 10.03 7.44 21.16
CA LEU A 350 9.12 6.51 20.50
C LEU A 350 7.79 7.22 20.21
N SER A 351 7.30 7.02 18.99
CA SER A 351 6.14 7.71 18.44
C SER A 351 5.43 6.82 17.40
N GLY A 352 4.23 7.24 17.01
CA GLY A 352 3.43 6.58 16.00
C GLY A 352 2.62 7.57 15.19
N TRP A 353 1.43 7.18 14.74
CA TRP A 353 0.54 8.04 13.98
C TRP A 353 -0.40 8.87 14.87
N TYR A 354 -0.40 8.63 16.18
CA TYR A 354 -1.16 9.40 17.15
C TYR A 354 -0.39 10.66 17.62
N PRO A 355 -0.94 11.87 17.43
CA PRO A 355 -0.32 13.10 17.91
C PRO A 355 -0.12 13.13 19.43
N PRO A 356 0.87 13.87 19.95
CA PRO A 356 1.04 14.10 21.38
C PRO A 356 -0.25 14.65 22.03
N GLY A 357 -0.67 14.05 23.15
CA GLY A 357 -1.87 14.48 23.89
C GLY A 357 -3.16 13.71 23.54
N SER A 358 -3.19 12.96 22.44
CA SER A 358 -4.31 12.06 22.11
C SER A 358 -4.47 10.90 23.10
N GLU A 359 -3.37 10.44 23.71
CA GLU A 359 -3.31 9.32 24.68
C GLU A 359 -4.03 9.59 26.02
N ARG A 360 -4.33 10.85 26.36
CA ARG A 360 -5.05 11.18 27.61
C ARG A 360 -6.55 10.93 27.48
N HIS A 361 -7.08 10.98 26.27
CA HIS A 361 -8.51 10.79 26.00
C HIS A 361 -8.88 9.33 25.71
N THR A 362 -7.89 8.43 25.61
CA THR A 362 -8.12 7.00 25.37
C THR A 362 -8.34 6.18 26.65
N ARG A 363 -8.10 6.77 27.84
CA ARG A 363 -8.20 6.08 29.15
C ARG A 363 -9.43 6.45 29.99
N ASP A 364 -9.98 7.66 29.82
CA ASP A 364 -10.97 8.23 30.75
C ASP A 364 -12.44 8.17 30.25
N GLN A 365 -12.76 7.41 29.19
CA GLN A 365 -14.14 7.27 28.66
C GLN A 365 -14.73 5.87 28.79
N ASN A 366 -14.25 5.08 29.77
CA ASN A 366 -14.84 3.76 30.05
C ASN A 366 -15.84 3.75 31.22
N ASP A 367 -16.08 4.87 31.89
CA ASP A 367 -17.05 4.93 32.99
C ASP A 367 -18.11 6.02 32.73
N ASP A 368 -19.37 5.58 32.70
CA ASP A 368 -20.61 6.33 32.94
C ASP A 368 -21.02 7.45 31.97
N VAL A 369 -21.68 7.12 30.85
CA VAL A 369 -22.87 7.88 30.42
C VAL A 369 -23.89 6.97 29.72
N ASP A 370 -24.81 6.37 30.49
CA ASP A 370 -26.14 6.00 30.00
C ASP A 370 -26.90 7.31 29.67
N THR A 371 -26.94 7.71 28.39
CA THR A 371 -27.96 8.66 27.90
C THR A 371 -28.51 8.19 26.56
N ASP A 372 -29.71 7.60 26.63
CA ASP A 372 -30.51 6.98 25.57
C ASP A 372 -30.98 7.93 24.43
N LEU A 373 -30.41 9.12 24.23
CA LEU A 373 -30.87 10.06 23.18
C LEU A 373 -29.77 10.94 22.55
N ALA A 374 -28.49 10.56 22.65
CA ALA A 374 -27.42 11.27 21.94
C ALA A 374 -27.35 10.82 20.47
N LEU A 375 -27.47 11.77 19.53
CA LEU A 375 -27.15 11.56 18.11
C LEU A 375 -25.71 11.00 18.04
N ASP A 376 -25.56 9.80 17.46
CA ASP A 376 -24.25 9.19 17.21
C ASP A 376 -23.52 10.01 16.14
N LEU A 377 -22.63 10.91 16.58
CA LEU A 377 -21.79 11.76 15.73
C LEU A 377 -20.48 11.07 15.32
N GLY A 378 -20.29 9.79 15.66
CA GLY A 378 -19.13 9.00 15.23
C GLY A 378 -17.79 9.66 15.59
N LEU A 379 -16.83 9.63 14.65
CA LEU A 379 -15.51 10.27 14.80
C LEU A 379 -15.55 11.79 14.99
N ASP A 380 -16.65 12.45 14.63
CA ASP A 380 -16.81 13.90 14.84
C ASP A 380 -17.14 14.26 16.30
N SER A 381 -17.49 13.26 17.13
CA SER A 381 -17.56 13.42 18.60
C SER A 381 -16.18 13.61 19.25
N VAL A 382 -15.10 13.25 18.54
CA VAL A 382 -13.73 13.35 19.06
C VAL A 382 -13.15 14.72 18.70
N ASP A 383 -13.30 15.69 19.61
CA ASP A 383 -12.91 17.11 19.43
C ASP A 383 -11.51 17.37 18.85
N TRP A 384 -10.55 16.48 19.07
CA TRP A 384 -9.18 16.64 18.59
C TRP A 384 -8.91 15.99 17.23
N TYR A 385 -9.78 15.09 16.76
CA TYR A 385 -9.54 14.27 15.57
C TYR A 385 -9.36 15.11 14.30
N ASN A 386 -10.19 16.14 14.14
CA ASN A 386 -10.19 17.01 12.96
C ASN A 386 -9.18 18.18 13.04
N LYS A 387 -8.42 18.34 14.13
CA LYS A 387 -7.50 19.48 14.32
C LYS A 387 -6.22 19.41 13.48
N PHE A 388 -5.91 18.25 12.89
CA PHE A 388 -4.59 17.95 12.31
C PHE A 388 -4.59 17.90 10.77
N GLN A 389 -5.35 18.78 10.10
CA GLN A 389 -5.49 18.76 8.64
C GLN A 389 -4.30 19.39 7.89
N SER A 390 -3.62 20.38 8.48
CA SER A 390 -2.52 21.12 7.84
C SER A 390 -1.26 21.26 8.68
N GLN A 391 -1.37 21.04 10.00
CA GLN A 391 -0.24 21.10 10.91
C GLN A 391 -0.37 19.98 11.94
N VAL A 392 0.74 19.27 12.19
CA VAL A 392 0.81 18.18 13.16
C VAL A 392 1.80 18.57 14.25
N THR A 393 1.44 18.30 15.50
CA THR A 393 2.37 18.45 16.62
C THR A 393 3.18 17.16 16.77
N VAL A 394 4.49 17.28 17.00
CA VAL A 394 5.43 16.15 16.91
C VAL A 394 6.24 16.06 18.21
N ARG A 395 6.48 14.85 18.74
CA ARG A 395 7.31 14.65 19.95
C ARG A 395 8.79 14.92 19.66
N ASN A 396 9.25 14.56 18.46
CA ASN A 396 10.63 14.66 18.01
C ASN A 396 10.93 15.95 17.23
N THR A 397 10.75 17.11 17.88
CA THR A 397 10.88 18.44 17.22
C THR A 397 12.26 18.68 16.58
N ILE A 398 13.35 18.22 17.20
CA ILE A 398 14.71 18.37 16.65
C ILE A 398 14.89 17.54 15.38
N LEU A 399 14.34 16.32 15.34
CA LEU A 399 14.40 15.47 14.15
C LEU A 399 13.49 16.01 13.05
N SER A 400 12.32 16.58 13.38
CA SER A 400 11.49 17.32 12.41
C SER A 400 12.28 18.45 11.75
N GLY A 401 12.87 19.35 12.55
CA GLY A 401 13.66 20.47 12.04
C GLY A 401 14.83 19.99 11.17
N PHE A 402 15.58 18.99 11.65
CA PHE A 402 16.69 18.41 10.89
C PHE A 402 16.24 17.78 9.57
N SER A 403 15.12 17.05 9.57
CA SER A 403 14.55 16.42 8.37
C SER A 403 14.22 17.46 7.28
N GLN A 404 13.82 18.68 7.68
CA GLN A 404 13.60 19.78 6.75
C GLN A 404 14.88 20.31 6.08
N THR A 405 16.08 20.01 6.60
CA THR A 405 17.36 20.42 6.00
C THR A 405 17.92 19.43 4.98
N LEU A 406 17.39 18.21 4.95
CA LEU A 406 17.82 17.13 4.07
C LEU A 406 17.27 17.31 2.65
N LYS A 407 18.07 16.88 1.66
CA LYS A 407 17.80 16.94 0.23
C LYS A 407 17.76 15.51 -0.35
N PRO A 408 16.69 14.75 -0.06
CA PRO A 408 16.59 13.35 -0.49
C PRO A 408 16.50 13.18 -2.02
N TYR A 409 16.15 14.26 -2.75
CA TYR A 409 16.11 14.27 -4.21
C TYR A 409 17.47 14.47 -4.87
N ALA A 410 18.49 14.89 -4.11
CA ALA A 410 19.81 15.24 -4.65
C ALA A 410 20.93 14.27 -4.22
N SER A 411 20.77 13.58 -3.09
CA SER A 411 21.75 12.61 -2.56
C SER A 411 21.03 11.37 -2.06
N GLU A 412 21.55 10.20 -2.44
CA GLU A 412 21.02 8.91 -2.00
C GLU A 412 21.28 8.66 -0.51
N GLU A 413 22.40 9.17 0.00
CA GLU A 413 22.76 9.07 1.41
C GLU A 413 21.83 9.91 2.29
N GLU A 414 21.51 11.14 1.86
CA GLU A 414 20.53 11.98 2.56
C GLU A 414 19.11 11.37 2.50
N ARG A 415 18.75 10.71 1.40
CA ARG A 415 17.51 9.94 1.26
C ARG A 415 17.45 8.80 2.27
N ASP A 416 18.52 8.00 2.36
CA ASP A 416 18.62 6.86 3.26
C ASP A 416 18.59 7.26 4.75
N ILE A 417 19.23 8.38 5.11
CA ILE A 417 19.13 8.97 6.46
C ILE A 417 17.68 9.39 6.76
N LEU A 418 17.01 10.08 5.84
CA LEU A 418 15.62 10.52 6.03
C LEU A 418 14.65 9.35 6.17
N LEU A 419 14.80 8.30 5.35
CA LEU A 419 13.98 7.10 5.44
C LEU A 419 14.23 6.32 6.75
N SER A 420 15.47 6.32 7.24
CA SER A 420 15.81 5.77 8.56
C SER A 420 15.11 6.55 9.68
N ILE A 421 15.05 7.88 9.59
CA ILE A 421 14.29 8.73 10.51
C ILE A 421 12.79 8.42 10.45
N PHE A 422 12.21 8.34 9.24
CA PHE A 422 10.79 8.03 9.06
C PHE A 422 10.40 6.66 9.64
N THR A 423 11.27 5.67 9.51
CA THR A 423 11.05 4.33 10.08
C THR A 423 11.10 4.36 11.61
N ALA A 424 12.01 5.13 12.20
CA ALA A 424 12.20 5.21 13.64
C ALA A 424 11.21 6.16 14.35
N ALA A 425 10.75 7.21 13.67
CA ALA A 425 9.79 8.21 14.14
C ALA A 425 8.69 8.49 13.09
N PRO A 426 7.69 7.60 12.96
CA PRO A 426 6.63 7.72 11.94
C PRO A 426 5.80 9.01 12.00
N GLU A 427 5.71 9.64 13.17
CA GLU A 427 5.02 10.94 13.35
C GLU A 427 5.60 12.07 12.46
N ILE A 428 6.88 11.97 12.07
CA ILE A 428 7.57 13.01 11.28
C ILE A 428 7.10 13.00 9.83
N ILE A 429 6.58 11.89 9.31
CA ILE A 429 6.22 11.77 7.89
C ILE A 429 5.16 12.81 7.49
N ALA A 430 4.06 12.89 8.26
CA ALA A 430 2.99 13.83 8.00
C ALA A 430 3.45 15.29 8.19
N ASP A 431 4.16 15.60 9.29
CA ASP A 431 4.75 16.92 9.53
C ASP A 431 5.70 17.35 8.39
N TYR A 432 6.51 16.41 7.90
CA TYR A 432 7.46 16.67 6.82
C TYR A 432 6.77 17.13 5.54
N TYR A 433 5.72 16.41 5.12
CA TYR A 433 4.98 16.74 3.91
C TYR A 433 4.12 17.99 4.07
N PHE A 434 3.47 18.20 5.22
CA PHE A 434 2.73 19.44 5.48
C PHE A 434 3.63 20.68 5.44
N ALA A 435 4.80 20.63 6.11
CA ALA A 435 5.73 21.75 6.13
C ALA A 435 6.37 22.05 4.75
N ARG A 436 6.44 21.04 3.86
CA ARG A 436 6.98 21.18 2.50
C ARG A 436 5.94 21.37 1.41
N GLY A 437 4.64 21.25 1.72
CA GLY A 437 3.55 21.17 0.72
C GLY A 437 3.66 22.17 -0.43
N GLU A 438 3.73 23.46 -0.13
CA GLU A 438 3.84 24.51 -1.17
C GLU A 438 5.20 24.57 -1.87
N LYS A 439 6.26 24.07 -1.22
CA LYS A 439 7.65 24.13 -1.73
C LYS A 439 8.04 22.88 -2.53
N PHE A 440 7.27 21.81 -2.41
CA PHE A 440 7.51 20.53 -3.07
C PHE A 440 6.77 20.46 -4.41
N SER A 441 7.40 20.96 -5.48
CA SER A 441 6.83 20.84 -6.83
C SER A 441 7.17 19.48 -7.45
N PHE A 442 6.17 18.61 -7.61
CA PHE A 442 6.28 17.30 -8.25
C PHE A 442 5.69 17.30 -9.68
N GLU A 443 6.02 18.31 -10.48
CA GLU A 443 5.56 18.40 -11.87
C GLU A 443 6.23 17.32 -12.75
N PRO A 444 5.47 16.52 -13.53
CA PRO A 444 5.99 15.40 -14.32
C PRO A 444 6.78 15.88 -15.53
N LYS A 445 8.03 16.26 -15.28
CA LYS A 445 9.03 16.63 -16.29
C LYS A 445 10.26 15.78 -16.04
N LEU A 446 10.76 15.09 -17.07
CA LEU A 446 11.90 14.20 -16.94
C LEU A 446 13.20 14.98 -16.69
N THR A 447 13.44 15.34 -15.43
CA THR A 447 14.66 16.00 -14.94
C THR A 447 15.29 15.14 -13.85
N ASN A 448 16.60 15.27 -13.63
CA ASN A 448 17.29 14.56 -12.53
C ASN A 448 16.65 14.86 -11.17
N THR A 449 16.19 16.10 -10.97
CA THR A 449 15.48 16.51 -9.75
C THR A 449 14.14 15.79 -9.61
N TRP A 450 13.37 15.65 -10.70
CA TRP A 450 12.10 14.92 -10.67
C TRP A 450 12.31 13.43 -10.42
N ILE A 451 13.30 12.79 -11.06
CA ILE A 451 13.66 11.39 -10.81
C ILE A 451 14.05 11.19 -9.34
N GLY A 452 14.85 12.11 -8.78
CA GLY A 452 15.20 12.12 -7.37
C GLY A 452 13.98 12.22 -6.45
N TYR A 453 13.03 13.12 -6.75
CA TYR A 453 11.78 13.22 -6.01
C TYR A 453 10.90 11.98 -6.16
N ALA A 454 10.77 11.41 -7.37
CA ALA A 454 9.97 10.23 -7.64
C ALA A 454 10.53 9.00 -6.88
N SER A 455 11.84 8.82 -6.91
CA SER A 455 12.53 7.78 -6.16
C SER A 455 12.36 7.95 -4.64
N PHE A 456 12.46 9.18 -4.13
CA PHE A 456 12.21 9.47 -2.72
C PHE A 456 10.75 9.19 -2.32
N LEU A 457 9.77 9.67 -3.10
CA LEU A 457 8.35 9.45 -2.82
C LEU A 457 8.01 7.95 -2.85
N PHE A 458 8.50 7.22 -3.84
CA PHE A 458 8.35 5.76 -3.91
C PHE A 458 8.88 5.09 -2.63
N SER A 459 10.10 5.42 -2.22
CA SER A 459 10.73 4.83 -1.03
C SER A 459 10.03 5.28 0.27
N SER A 460 9.54 6.53 0.32
CA SER A 460 8.82 7.08 1.48
C SER A 460 7.47 6.38 1.69
N VAL A 461 6.74 6.07 0.61
CA VAL A 461 5.48 5.32 0.72
C VAL A 461 5.75 3.90 1.20
N GLN A 462 6.86 3.27 0.80
CA GLN A 462 7.25 1.93 1.26
C GLN A 462 7.62 1.81 2.75
N VAL A 463 7.80 2.93 3.47
CA VAL A 463 8.10 2.90 4.91
C VAL A 463 6.98 2.18 5.67
N PRO A 464 7.25 1.13 6.44
CA PRO A 464 6.22 0.39 7.16
C PRO A 464 5.57 1.25 8.24
N PHE A 465 4.29 1.01 8.50
CA PHE A 465 3.59 1.64 9.62
C PHE A 465 3.92 0.93 10.94
N PRO A 466 3.96 1.64 12.08
CA PRO A 466 4.27 1.03 13.37
C PRO A 466 3.15 0.09 13.83
N LYS A 467 3.53 -0.95 14.61
CA LYS A 467 2.55 -1.86 15.24
C LYS A 467 1.54 -1.05 16.05
N TYR A 468 0.26 -1.42 15.97
CA TYR A 468 -0.86 -0.69 16.59
C TYR A 468 -0.89 0.81 16.29
N PHE A 469 -0.28 1.25 15.18
CA PHE A 469 -0.11 2.66 14.81
C PHE A 469 0.63 3.50 15.87
N GLY A 470 1.40 2.83 16.73
CA GLY A 470 2.15 3.41 17.85
C GLY A 470 1.30 3.78 19.07
N ALA A 471 0.08 3.24 19.18
CA ALA A 471 -0.51 2.93 20.49
C ALA A 471 0.34 1.85 21.19
N GLN A 472 0.14 1.62 22.50
CA GLN A 472 1.01 0.75 23.33
C GLN A 472 1.00 -0.74 22.88
N ASP A 473 0.61 -1.68 23.73
CA ASP A 473 0.61 -3.10 23.36
C ASP A 473 -0.72 -3.54 22.70
N HIS A 474 -1.66 -2.61 22.46
CA HIS A 474 -2.99 -2.86 21.89
C HIS A 474 -3.51 -1.68 21.05
N TYR A 475 -4.58 -1.89 20.27
CA TYR A 475 -5.26 -0.83 19.51
C TYR A 475 -5.93 0.20 20.43
N ALA A 476 -5.90 1.48 20.04
CA ALA A 476 -6.54 2.56 20.79
C ALA A 476 -8.07 2.58 20.62
N SER A 477 -8.76 3.41 21.42
CA SER A 477 -10.22 3.58 21.36
C SER A 477 -10.75 4.26 20.09
N CYS A 478 -9.87 4.79 19.23
CA CYS A 478 -10.24 5.29 17.91
C CYS A 478 -9.05 5.15 16.96
N PRO A 479 -9.26 5.11 15.64
CA PRO A 479 -8.18 5.09 14.66
C PRO A 479 -7.30 6.36 14.77
N PRO A 480 -6.07 6.36 14.22
CA PRO A 480 -5.31 7.59 14.07
C PRO A 480 -6.06 8.55 13.13
N PRO A 481 -5.83 9.88 13.23
CA PRO A 481 -6.45 10.86 12.32
C PRO A 481 -6.23 10.50 10.86
N VAL A 482 -7.31 10.48 10.07
CA VAL A 482 -7.24 10.17 8.63
C VAL A 482 -6.26 11.09 7.90
N SER A 483 -6.19 12.36 8.28
CA SER A 483 -5.24 13.33 7.72
C SER A 483 -3.77 12.94 7.92
N ILE A 484 -3.43 12.18 8.96
CA ILE A 484 -2.06 11.70 9.21
C ILE A 484 -1.82 10.37 8.49
N ALA A 485 -2.82 9.47 8.54
CA ALA A 485 -2.74 8.18 7.86
C ALA A 485 -2.56 8.35 6.34
N ILE A 486 -3.30 9.28 5.72
CA ILE A 486 -3.21 9.53 4.28
C ILE A 486 -1.84 10.08 3.88
N GLU A 487 -1.19 10.94 4.68
CA GLU A 487 0.16 11.43 4.37
C GLU A 487 1.24 10.33 4.40
N ASN A 488 0.98 9.23 5.14
CA ASN A 488 1.85 8.06 5.15
C ASN A 488 1.58 7.11 3.96
N ILE A 489 0.36 7.12 3.41
CA ILE A 489 -0.09 6.21 2.36
C ILE A 489 0.08 6.85 0.98
N LEU A 490 -0.47 8.04 0.78
CA LEU A 490 -0.40 8.85 -0.44
C LEU A 490 -0.09 10.32 -0.08
N PRO A 491 1.20 10.64 0.14
CA PRO A 491 1.68 11.96 0.56
C PRO A 491 1.17 13.13 -0.30
N LEU A 492 1.05 14.31 0.32
CA LEU A 492 0.50 15.53 -0.27
C LEU A 492 1.04 15.92 -1.66
N PRO A 493 2.34 15.77 -2.00
CA PRO A 493 2.83 16.07 -3.35
C PRO A 493 2.19 15.23 -4.46
N LEU A 494 1.60 14.08 -4.11
CA LEU A 494 0.93 13.15 -5.01
C LEU A 494 -0.56 13.47 -5.06
N THR A 495 -0.91 14.52 -5.82
CA THR A 495 -2.31 14.90 -6.06
C THR A 495 -2.89 14.16 -7.26
N GLN A 496 -4.22 14.04 -7.30
CA GLN A 496 -4.94 13.44 -8.43
C GLN A 496 -4.52 14.09 -9.75
N ARG A 497 -4.49 15.43 -9.79
CA ARG A 497 -4.07 16.20 -10.98
C ARG A 497 -2.68 15.82 -11.47
N ILE A 498 -1.69 15.72 -10.57
CA ILE A 498 -0.30 15.40 -10.92
C ILE A 498 -0.18 13.94 -11.38
N LEU A 499 -0.85 13.02 -10.69
CA LEU A 499 -0.83 11.59 -11.02
C LEU A 499 -1.53 11.32 -12.35
N THR A 500 -2.71 11.90 -12.60
CA THR A 500 -3.40 11.81 -13.91
C THR A 500 -2.54 12.41 -15.03
N LYS A 501 -1.87 13.55 -14.79
CA LYS A 501 -0.94 14.13 -15.76
C LYS A 501 0.27 13.23 -16.02
N SER A 502 0.77 12.54 -14.99
CA SER A 502 1.90 11.62 -15.08
C SER A 502 1.55 10.36 -15.88
N LEU A 503 0.35 9.81 -15.68
CA LEU A 503 -0.15 8.65 -16.44
C LEU A 503 -0.34 8.97 -17.94
N ASN A 504 -0.69 10.21 -18.26
CA ASN A 504 -0.95 10.65 -19.63
C ASN A 504 0.30 11.19 -20.36
N GLN A 505 1.48 11.22 -19.73
CA GLN A 505 2.72 11.68 -20.36
C GLN A 505 3.13 10.81 -21.57
N SER A 506 3.99 11.35 -22.43
CA SER A 506 4.63 10.61 -23.52
C SER A 506 5.84 9.78 -23.06
N SER A 507 6.41 10.07 -21.88
CA SER A 507 7.55 9.35 -21.34
C SER A 507 7.11 8.12 -20.54
N ASP A 508 7.49 6.94 -21.02
CA ASP A 508 7.21 5.66 -20.36
C ASP A 508 7.76 5.59 -18.94
N LEU A 509 8.93 6.18 -18.68
CA LEU A 509 9.54 6.19 -17.35
C LEU A 509 8.69 6.97 -16.34
N ILE A 510 8.13 8.11 -16.75
CA ILE A 510 7.25 8.91 -15.87
C ILE A 510 6.00 8.12 -15.52
N THR A 511 5.38 7.52 -16.53
CA THR A 511 4.20 6.67 -16.36
C THR A 511 4.50 5.48 -15.44
N LEU A 512 5.65 4.81 -15.63
CA LEU A 512 6.06 3.67 -14.80
C LEU A 512 6.26 4.06 -13.32
N PHE A 513 6.90 5.20 -13.04
CA PHE A 513 7.05 5.67 -11.65
C PHE A 513 5.70 6.01 -11.02
N ALA A 514 4.80 6.68 -11.74
CA ALA A 514 3.47 6.99 -11.24
C ALA A 514 2.69 5.71 -10.91
N VAL A 515 2.70 4.73 -11.81
CA VAL A 515 2.06 3.42 -11.61
C VAL A 515 2.67 2.70 -10.41
N ARG A 516 4.00 2.64 -10.30
CA ARG A 516 4.68 1.98 -9.18
C ARG A 516 4.38 2.62 -7.83
N ILE A 517 4.37 3.95 -7.76
CA ILE A 517 4.01 4.67 -6.53
C ILE A 517 2.55 4.36 -6.15
N LEU A 518 1.63 4.38 -7.11
CA LEU A 518 0.23 4.03 -6.89
C LEU A 518 0.05 2.59 -6.40
N VAL A 519 0.74 1.61 -7.02
CA VAL A 519 0.68 0.20 -6.60
C VAL A 519 1.12 0.04 -5.15
N VAL A 520 2.24 0.64 -4.75
CA VAL A 520 2.72 0.58 -3.36
C VAL A 520 1.75 1.31 -2.40
N ALA A 521 1.20 2.46 -2.82
CA ALA A 521 0.22 3.19 -2.02
C ALA A 521 -1.06 2.36 -1.77
N PHE A 522 -1.58 1.69 -2.80
CA PHE A 522 -2.71 0.76 -2.68
C PHE A 522 -2.40 -0.43 -1.78
N GLN A 523 -1.22 -1.04 -1.90
CA GLN A 523 -0.79 -2.14 -1.03
C GLN A 523 -0.73 -1.70 0.43
N LYS A 524 -0.17 -0.51 0.69
CA LYS A 524 -0.11 0.05 2.04
C LYS A 524 -1.49 0.38 2.57
N LEU A 525 -2.38 0.95 1.75
CA LEU A 525 -3.78 1.19 2.11
C LEU A 525 -4.47 -0.13 2.50
N GLN A 526 -4.30 -1.18 1.70
CA GLN A 526 -4.89 -2.49 1.97
C GLN A 526 -4.42 -3.05 3.33
N GLN A 527 -3.12 -2.97 3.64
CA GLN A 527 -2.58 -3.42 4.93
C GLN A 527 -3.11 -2.58 6.11
N VAL A 528 -3.24 -1.27 5.94
CA VAL A 528 -3.80 -0.37 6.97
C VAL A 528 -5.29 -0.66 7.20
N LEU A 529 -6.06 -0.87 6.13
CA LEU A 529 -7.48 -1.23 6.22
C LEU A 529 -7.68 -2.60 6.87
N GLN A 530 -6.80 -3.58 6.59
CA GLN A 530 -6.81 -4.86 7.29
C GLN A 530 -6.61 -4.68 8.80
N ALA A 531 -5.62 -3.87 9.20
CA ALA A 531 -5.39 -3.56 10.61
C ALA A 531 -6.57 -2.79 11.25
N PHE A 532 -7.23 -1.90 10.50
CA PHE A 532 -8.45 -1.21 10.97
C PHE A 532 -9.61 -2.20 11.15
N ASN A 533 -9.78 -3.15 10.23
CA ASN A 533 -10.83 -4.17 10.33
C ASN A 533 -10.61 -5.12 11.51
N VAL A 534 -9.36 -5.50 11.80
CA VAL A 534 -9.01 -6.27 13.00
C VAL A 534 -9.38 -5.50 14.26
N ALA A 535 -9.01 -4.22 14.36
CA ALA A 535 -9.37 -3.36 15.49
C ALA A 535 -10.89 -3.13 15.61
N ALA A 536 -11.62 -3.03 14.49
CA ALA A 536 -13.07 -2.90 14.49
C ALA A 536 -13.76 -4.18 15.02
N ALA A 537 -13.22 -5.36 14.71
CA ALA A 537 -13.73 -6.64 15.19
C ALA A 537 -13.57 -6.82 16.72
N GLU A 538 -12.64 -6.11 17.35
CA GLU A 538 -12.47 -6.05 18.81
C GLU A 538 -13.57 -5.22 19.51
N GLY A 539 -14.54 -4.68 18.77
CA GLY A 539 -15.79 -4.14 19.33
C GLY A 539 -15.99 -2.63 19.22
N ASN A 540 -15.26 -1.94 18.34
CA ASN A 540 -15.32 -0.48 18.24
C ASN A 540 -15.73 0.01 16.84
N PRO A 541 -16.94 0.60 16.68
CA PRO A 541 -17.48 1.01 15.38
C PRO A 541 -16.71 2.18 14.75
N LEU A 542 -15.99 2.99 15.53
CA LEU A 542 -15.24 4.17 15.04
C LEU A 542 -14.13 3.78 14.05
N TRP A 543 -13.57 2.58 14.19
CA TRP A 543 -12.56 2.06 13.26
C TRP A 543 -13.14 1.77 11.88
N LYS A 544 -14.40 1.32 11.81
CA LYS A 544 -15.11 1.11 10.54
C LYS A 544 -15.40 2.44 9.85
N GLU A 545 -15.80 3.44 10.62
CA GLU A 545 -15.97 4.79 10.10
C GLU A 545 -14.63 5.39 9.58
N GLY A 546 -13.55 5.18 10.33
CA GLY A 546 -12.20 5.56 9.92
C GLY A 546 -11.77 4.92 8.60
N SER A 547 -12.10 3.63 8.38
CA SER A 547 -11.87 2.94 7.11
C SER A 547 -12.61 3.62 5.94
N ILE A 548 -13.88 3.97 6.13
CA ILE A 548 -14.70 4.62 5.10
C ILE A 548 -14.12 6.01 4.76
N ARG A 549 -13.81 6.83 5.78
CA ARG A 549 -13.22 8.16 5.59
C ARG A 549 -11.84 8.08 4.92
N LEU A 550 -11.01 7.10 5.28
CA LEU A 550 -9.69 6.90 4.68
C LEU A 550 -9.78 6.49 3.21
N ILE A 551 -10.72 5.59 2.86
CA ILE A 551 -10.98 5.23 1.46
C ILE A 551 -11.43 6.45 0.67
N ALA A 552 -12.34 7.26 1.21
CA ALA A 552 -12.82 8.47 0.56
C ALA A 552 -11.69 9.48 0.29
N GLU A 553 -10.87 9.78 1.29
CA GLU A 553 -9.69 10.66 1.16
C GLU A 553 -8.66 10.12 0.16
N PHE A 554 -8.43 8.81 0.16
CA PHE A 554 -7.54 8.18 -0.81
C PHE A 554 -8.09 8.31 -2.24
N CYS A 555 -9.38 8.03 -2.47
CA CYS A 555 -10.03 8.18 -3.76
C CYS A 555 -10.01 9.63 -4.28
N GLN A 556 -10.07 10.64 -3.40
CA GLN A 556 -9.95 12.05 -3.80
C GLN A 556 -8.55 12.41 -4.33
N ARG A 557 -7.50 11.77 -3.81
CA ARG A 557 -6.10 12.02 -4.24
C ARG A 557 -5.65 11.11 -5.37
N CYS A 558 -6.30 9.98 -5.57
CA CYS A 558 -5.96 9.00 -6.60
C CYS A 558 -6.54 9.38 -7.97
N PRO A 559 -5.90 9.04 -9.11
CA PRO A 559 -6.50 9.16 -10.43
C PRO A 559 -7.83 8.42 -10.55
N HIS A 560 -8.72 8.89 -11.43
CA HIS A 560 -9.92 8.14 -11.73
C HIS A 560 -9.57 6.86 -12.50
N VAL A 561 -10.37 5.81 -12.31
CA VAL A 561 -10.14 4.50 -12.94
C VAL A 561 -10.10 4.61 -14.48
N LYS A 562 -10.91 5.51 -15.07
CA LYS A 562 -10.86 5.82 -16.51
C LYS A 562 -9.49 6.27 -17.01
N ASP A 563 -8.72 7.02 -16.21
CA ASP A 563 -7.39 7.49 -16.59
C ASP A 563 -6.39 6.33 -16.61
N VAL A 564 -6.55 5.38 -15.68
CA VAL A 564 -5.72 4.16 -15.61
C VAL A 564 -6.07 3.21 -16.75
N ILE A 565 -7.36 3.07 -17.10
CA ILE A 565 -7.81 2.31 -18.28
C ILE A 565 -7.25 2.93 -19.56
N ALA A 566 -7.28 4.26 -19.69
CA ALA A 566 -6.70 4.97 -20.82
C ALA A 566 -5.18 4.72 -20.92
N ALA A 567 -4.46 4.78 -19.79
CA ALA A 567 -3.03 4.45 -19.74
C ALA A 567 -2.77 2.99 -20.14
N PHE A 568 -3.59 2.04 -19.66
CA PHE A 568 -3.49 0.62 -20.03
C PHE A 568 -3.66 0.41 -21.53
N ARG A 569 -4.63 1.08 -22.16
CA ARG A 569 -4.89 1.01 -23.60
C ARG A 569 -3.79 1.68 -24.43
N LYS A 570 -3.18 2.76 -23.93
CA LYS A 570 -2.11 3.50 -24.62
C LYS A 570 -0.79 2.73 -24.68
N VAL A 571 -0.47 1.94 -23.65
CA VAL A 571 0.80 1.22 -23.57
C VAL A 571 0.85 0.10 -24.61
N SER A 572 1.88 0.16 -25.45
CA SER A 572 2.18 -0.90 -26.42
C SER A 572 2.32 -2.23 -25.72
N ASP A 573 1.78 -3.24 -26.35
CA ASP A 573 1.81 -4.60 -25.89
C ASP A 573 3.21 -5.21 -25.81
N ASP A 574 4.18 -4.65 -26.54
CA ASP A 574 5.59 -5.04 -26.48
C ASP A 574 6.28 -4.59 -25.18
N ASN A 575 5.73 -3.58 -24.50
CA ASN A 575 6.28 -3.09 -23.23
C ASN A 575 5.71 -3.90 -22.05
N ILE A 576 6.23 -5.13 -21.92
CA ILE A 576 5.74 -6.16 -20.99
C ILE A 576 5.71 -5.68 -19.54
N LEU A 577 6.79 -5.03 -19.09
CA LEU A 577 6.91 -4.56 -17.70
C LEU A 577 5.88 -3.49 -17.34
N GLN A 578 5.65 -2.53 -18.25
CA GLN A 578 4.68 -1.47 -17.99
C GLN A 578 3.24 -1.98 -18.08
N LYS A 579 2.98 -2.94 -18.99
CA LYS A 579 1.67 -3.59 -19.12
C LYS A 579 1.32 -4.42 -17.88
N GLU A 580 2.27 -5.19 -17.34
CA GLU A 580 2.12 -5.89 -16.05
C GLU A 580 1.87 -4.89 -14.92
N ALA A 581 2.67 -3.82 -14.82
CA ALA A 581 2.53 -2.86 -13.73
C ALA A 581 1.16 -2.15 -13.73
N ILE A 582 0.64 -1.78 -14.91
CA ILE A 582 -0.68 -1.13 -15.03
C ILE A 582 -1.82 -2.13 -14.80
N SER A 583 -1.72 -3.36 -15.31
CA SER A 583 -2.73 -4.39 -15.02
C SER A 583 -2.79 -4.73 -13.52
N ARG A 584 -1.63 -4.76 -12.85
CA ARG A 584 -1.55 -4.86 -11.39
C ARG A 584 -2.23 -3.69 -10.68
N LEU A 585 -2.02 -2.47 -11.16
CA LEU A 585 -2.69 -1.29 -10.61
C LEU A 585 -4.22 -1.40 -10.78
N LEU A 586 -4.70 -1.78 -11.96
CA LEU A 586 -6.13 -2.00 -12.20
C LEU A 586 -6.70 -3.05 -11.25
N ARG A 587 -6.01 -4.19 -11.04
CA ARG A 587 -6.41 -5.20 -10.04
C ARG A 587 -6.59 -4.57 -8.65
N MET A 588 -5.67 -3.71 -8.22
CA MET A 588 -5.76 -3.06 -6.90
C MET A 588 -6.98 -2.14 -6.78
N TYR A 589 -7.39 -1.43 -7.84
CA TYR A 589 -8.64 -0.65 -7.82
C TYR A 589 -9.87 -1.53 -7.59
N TYR A 590 -9.96 -2.66 -8.28
CA TYR A 590 -11.08 -3.60 -8.12
C TYR A 590 -11.09 -4.29 -6.75
N GLN A 591 -9.94 -4.50 -6.13
CA GLN A 591 -9.84 -5.15 -4.81
C GLN A 591 -10.02 -4.19 -3.63
N VAL A 592 -9.47 -2.98 -3.70
CA VAL A 592 -9.42 -2.05 -2.56
C VAL A 592 -10.51 -0.99 -2.63
N THR A 593 -10.89 -0.56 -3.84
CA THR A 593 -11.90 0.49 -4.08
C THR A 593 -12.94 0.04 -5.12
N PRO A 594 -13.66 -1.08 -4.89
CA PRO A 594 -14.54 -1.68 -5.89
C PRO A 594 -15.67 -0.75 -6.36
N GLN A 595 -16.20 0.10 -5.48
CA GLN A 595 -17.26 1.06 -5.82
C GLN A 595 -16.83 2.00 -6.96
N ALA A 596 -15.64 2.61 -6.84
CA ALA A 596 -15.10 3.49 -7.88
C ALA A 596 -14.70 2.74 -9.16
N ALA A 597 -14.38 1.44 -9.06
CA ALA A 597 -14.01 0.61 -10.22
C ALA A 597 -15.23 0.15 -11.02
N LEU A 598 -16.33 -0.23 -10.35
CA LEU A 598 -17.55 -0.76 -10.96
C LEU A 598 -18.43 0.33 -11.60
N GLU A 599 -18.27 1.59 -11.20
CA GLU A 599 -18.91 2.73 -11.87
C GLU A 599 -18.41 2.94 -13.31
N GLU A 600 -17.19 2.52 -13.61
CA GLU A 600 -16.55 2.72 -14.91
C GLU A 600 -16.65 1.46 -15.79
N LYS A 601 -17.06 1.64 -17.05
CA LYS A 601 -17.22 0.53 -18.01
C LYS A 601 -15.85 0.11 -18.57
N PHE A 602 -15.24 -0.91 -17.97
CA PHE A 602 -14.04 -1.57 -18.51
C PHE A 602 -14.36 -2.91 -19.16
N ASP A 603 -14.23 -2.99 -20.49
CA ASP A 603 -14.32 -4.28 -21.20
C ASP A 603 -13.01 -5.06 -21.04
N VAL A 604 -12.99 -5.93 -20.02
CA VAL A 604 -11.86 -6.82 -19.70
C VAL A 604 -11.70 -7.90 -20.78
N SER A 605 -12.78 -8.27 -21.48
CA SER A 605 -12.82 -9.44 -22.37
C SER A 605 -11.78 -9.33 -23.49
N GLN A 606 -11.67 -8.15 -24.11
CA GLN A 606 -10.67 -7.89 -25.15
C GLN A 606 -9.23 -7.98 -24.61
N ALA A 607 -8.96 -7.34 -23.46
CA ALA A 607 -7.64 -7.34 -22.85
C ALA A 607 -7.21 -8.75 -22.44
N LEU A 608 -8.14 -9.52 -21.87
CA LEU A 608 -7.91 -10.89 -21.45
C LEU A 608 -7.64 -11.80 -22.65
N THR A 609 -8.46 -11.71 -23.70
CA THR A 609 -8.29 -12.45 -24.96
C THR A 609 -6.90 -12.26 -25.53
N VAL A 610 -6.44 -11.00 -25.58
CA VAL A 610 -5.10 -10.66 -26.06
C VAL A 610 -4.02 -11.26 -25.15
N ALA A 611 -4.13 -11.11 -23.83
CA ALA A 611 -3.17 -11.65 -22.88
C ALA A 611 -3.06 -13.19 -22.96
N MET A 612 -4.19 -13.89 -23.05
CA MET A 612 -4.25 -15.34 -23.17
C MET A 612 -3.62 -15.85 -24.48
N SER A 613 -3.92 -15.20 -25.61
CA SER A 613 -3.33 -15.58 -26.90
C SER A 613 -1.80 -15.49 -26.90
N ARG A 614 -1.22 -14.54 -26.13
CA ARG A 614 0.22 -14.39 -26.00
C ARG A 614 0.85 -15.51 -25.18
N VAL A 615 0.23 -15.84 -24.06
CA VAL A 615 0.69 -16.94 -23.20
C VAL A 615 0.67 -18.27 -23.96
N GLU A 616 -0.31 -18.50 -24.85
CA GLU A 616 -0.33 -19.68 -25.73
C GLU A 616 0.79 -19.69 -26.78
N THR A 617 1.24 -18.52 -27.27
CA THR A 617 2.28 -18.43 -28.32
C THR A 617 3.72 -18.45 -27.79
N VAL A 618 3.95 -18.10 -26.53
CA VAL A 618 5.29 -17.98 -25.94
C VAL A 618 5.65 -19.29 -25.23
N THR A 619 6.82 -19.84 -25.53
CA THR A 619 7.33 -21.04 -24.85
C THR A 619 7.68 -20.75 -23.38
N SER A 620 7.44 -21.73 -22.51
CA SER A 620 7.62 -21.61 -21.05
C SER A 620 9.04 -21.24 -20.59
N ASP A 621 10.05 -21.43 -21.45
CA ASP A 621 11.46 -21.13 -21.18
C ASP A 621 11.87 -19.66 -21.42
N SER A 622 10.95 -18.79 -21.85
CA SER A 622 11.25 -17.37 -22.06
C SER A 622 11.23 -16.58 -20.75
N ASP A 623 12.25 -15.73 -20.51
CA ASP A 623 12.28 -14.77 -19.39
C ASP A 623 11.03 -13.87 -19.32
N ASN A 624 10.35 -13.67 -20.45
CA ASN A 624 9.14 -12.86 -20.56
C ASN A 624 7.85 -13.61 -20.18
N TYR A 625 7.88 -14.94 -20.14
CA TYR A 625 6.71 -15.78 -19.85
C TYR A 625 6.13 -15.47 -18.46
N ALA A 626 7.00 -15.29 -17.45
CA ALA A 626 6.59 -14.99 -16.08
C ALA A 626 5.81 -13.65 -15.97
N PHE A 627 6.26 -12.58 -16.63
CA PHE A 627 5.57 -11.30 -16.59
C PHE A 627 4.23 -11.33 -17.35
N ARG A 628 4.15 -12.09 -18.45
CA ARG A 628 2.88 -12.31 -19.18
C ARG A 628 1.88 -13.12 -18.36
N LEU A 629 2.37 -14.09 -17.59
CA LEU A 629 1.55 -14.87 -16.68
C LEU A 629 1.00 -14.00 -15.54
N LEU A 630 1.83 -13.10 -14.97
CA LEU A 630 1.38 -12.11 -13.99
C LEU A 630 0.35 -11.12 -14.57
N GLU A 631 0.58 -10.62 -15.80
CA GLU A 631 -0.40 -9.77 -16.51
C GLU A 631 -1.74 -10.49 -16.63
N LEU A 632 -1.73 -11.75 -17.10
CA LEU A 632 -2.92 -12.58 -17.22
C LEU A 632 -3.61 -12.76 -15.86
N GLN A 633 -2.84 -13.09 -14.82
CA GLN A 633 -3.33 -13.25 -13.45
C GLN A 633 -4.10 -12.00 -12.97
N HIS A 634 -3.54 -10.81 -13.16
CA HIS A 634 -4.20 -9.57 -12.75
C HIS A 634 -5.51 -9.34 -13.50
N LEU A 635 -5.54 -9.62 -14.80
CA LEU A 635 -6.75 -9.47 -15.63
C LEU A 635 -7.85 -10.49 -15.26
N LEU A 636 -7.47 -11.70 -14.85
CA LEU A 636 -8.42 -12.73 -14.42
C LEU A 636 -9.17 -12.34 -13.15
N VAL A 637 -8.47 -11.75 -12.17
CA VAL A 637 -9.11 -11.22 -10.95
C VAL A 637 -10.11 -10.11 -11.30
N ILE A 638 -9.79 -9.26 -12.28
CA ILE A 638 -10.72 -8.22 -12.73
C ILE A 638 -11.92 -8.86 -13.47
N ALA A 639 -11.71 -9.91 -14.25
CA ALA A 639 -12.77 -10.62 -14.97
C ALA A 639 -13.79 -11.25 -14.02
N GLN A 640 -13.39 -11.72 -12.82
CA GLN A 640 -14.32 -12.21 -11.79
C GLN A 640 -15.31 -11.15 -11.31
N CYS A 641 -14.90 -9.89 -11.30
CA CYS A 641 -15.72 -8.78 -10.83
C CYS A 641 -16.54 -8.12 -11.95
N SER A 642 -16.31 -8.49 -13.22
CA SER A 642 -16.94 -7.82 -14.37
C SER A 642 -18.18 -8.55 -14.86
N ALA A 643 -19.35 -7.92 -14.69
CA ALA A 643 -20.63 -8.43 -15.20
C ALA A 643 -20.71 -8.45 -16.75
N GLY A 644 -19.77 -7.81 -17.45
CA GLY A 644 -19.72 -7.73 -18.91
C GLY A 644 -18.88 -8.81 -19.59
N MET A 645 -18.32 -9.75 -18.83
CA MET A 645 -17.39 -10.76 -19.35
C MET A 645 -18.11 -11.80 -20.21
N ARG A 646 -17.54 -12.08 -21.39
CA ARG A 646 -18.10 -13.05 -22.37
C ARG A 646 -17.27 -14.34 -22.37
N TRP A 647 -17.58 -15.26 -21.46
CA TRP A 647 -16.78 -16.47 -21.22
C TRP A 647 -16.87 -17.53 -22.32
N TRP A 648 -18.01 -17.62 -23.00
CA TRP A 648 -18.38 -18.80 -23.80
C TRP A 648 -18.30 -18.59 -25.32
N HIS A 649 -17.96 -17.37 -25.75
CA HIS A 649 -17.81 -17.04 -27.17
C HIS A 649 -16.35 -16.92 -27.56
N LYS A 650 -16.02 -17.42 -28.76
CA LYS A 650 -14.72 -17.15 -29.37
C LYS A 650 -14.55 -15.64 -29.62
N GLN A 651 -13.51 -15.05 -29.05
CA GLN A 651 -13.20 -13.63 -29.20
C GLN A 651 -11.84 -13.40 -29.84
N GLY A 652 -11.75 -12.38 -30.70
CA GLY A 652 -10.48 -11.90 -31.26
C GLY A 652 -9.65 -13.00 -31.93
N SER A 653 -8.40 -13.12 -31.50
CA SER A 653 -7.40 -14.07 -32.03
C SER A 653 -7.41 -15.44 -31.35
N LEU A 654 -8.21 -15.65 -30.30
CA LEU A 654 -8.25 -16.94 -29.60
C LEU A 654 -8.80 -18.03 -30.51
N LYS A 655 -8.30 -19.26 -30.36
CA LYS A 655 -8.82 -20.44 -31.07
C LYS A 655 -10.16 -20.91 -30.50
N PHE A 656 -10.32 -20.84 -29.18
CA PHE A 656 -11.49 -21.27 -28.41
C PHE A 656 -12.08 -20.10 -27.61
N SER A 657 -13.18 -20.33 -26.89
CA SER A 657 -13.68 -19.35 -25.92
C SER A 657 -12.65 -19.07 -24.80
N PRO A 658 -12.70 -17.89 -24.15
CA PRO A 658 -11.85 -17.59 -22.99
C PRO A 658 -11.92 -18.66 -21.90
N PHE A 659 -13.09 -19.23 -21.64
CA PHE A 659 -13.19 -20.31 -20.66
C PHE A 659 -12.37 -21.55 -21.06
N THR A 660 -12.54 -22.02 -22.31
CA THR A 660 -11.86 -23.22 -22.80
C THR A 660 -10.35 -23.01 -22.95
N THR A 661 -9.91 -21.80 -23.34
CA THR A 661 -8.47 -21.49 -23.35
C THR A 661 -7.89 -21.46 -21.94
N LEU A 662 -8.59 -20.92 -20.94
CA LEU A 662 -8.13 -21.02 -19.54
C LEU A 662 -8.10 -22.46 -19.05
N LEU A 663 -9.09 -23.27 -19.43
CA LEU A 663 -9.14 -24.69 -19.11
C LEU A 663 -7.91 -25.42 -19.68
N ARG A 664 -7.59 -25.18 -20.96
CA ARG A 664 -6.36 -25.68 -21.62
C ARG A 664 -5.10 -25.25 -20.87
N LEU A 665 -4.95 -23.96 -20.58
CA LEU A 665 -3.79 -23.42 -19.86
C LEU A 665 -3.67 -24.07 -18.46
N SER A 666 -4.77 -24.25 -17.73
CA SER A 666 -4.77 -24.85 -16.40
C SER A 666 -4.35 -26.32 -16.40
N ALA A 667 -4.70 -27.07 -17.45
CA ALA A 667 -4.30 -28.47 -17.63
C ALA A 667 -2.81 -28.59 -18.00
N GLN A 668 -2.28 -27.62 -18.76
CA GLN A 668 -0.89 -27.62 -19.25
C GLN A 668 0.11 -26.96 -18.30
N THR A 669 -0.34 -26.16 -17.34
CA THR A 669 0.55 -25.45 -16.40
C THR A 669 1.18 -26.43 -15.38
N PRO A 670 2.52 -26.40 -15.17
CA PRO A 670 3.21 -27.23 -14.17
C PRO A 670 2.76 -26.94 -12.73
N VAL A 671 2.92 -27.93 -11.84
CA VAL A 671 2.40 -27.93 -10.45
C VAL A 671 3.02 -26.85 -9.55
N ASP A 672 4.24 -26.39 -9.84
CA ASP A 672 5.01 -25.52 -8.95
C ASP A 672 4.67 -24.02 -9.03
N GLN A 673 3.72 -23.62 -9.88
CA GLN A 673 3.38 -22.21 -10.12
C GLN A 673 2.11 -21.80 -9.36
N SER A 674 2.20 -20.78 -8.49
CA SER A 674 1.08 -20.21 -7.73
C SER A 674 -0.12 -19.81 -8.61
N THR A 675 0.13 -19.48 -9.87
CA THR A 675 -0.88 -19.13 -10.88
C THR A 675 -1.89 -20.25 -11.14
N GLY A 676 -1.51 -21.52 -10.97
CA GLY A 676 -2.42 -22.65 -11.16
C GLY A 676 -3.62 -22.58 -10.21
N SER A 677 -3.44 -22.08 -8.99
CA SER A 677 -4.51 -21.95 -8.00
C SER A 677 -5.55 -20.90 -8.41
N GLU A 678 -5.12 -19.74 -8.93
CA GLU A 678 -6.01 -18.67 -9.36
C GLU A 678 -6.81 -19.05 -10.60
N PHE A 679 -6.21 -19.79 -11.55
CA PHE A 679 -6.94 -20.35 -12.69
C PHE A 679 -8.05 -21.30 -12.24
N ILE A 680 -7.75 -22.22 -11.31
CA ILE A 680 -8.72 -23.17 -10.79
C ILE A 680 -9.85 -22.43 -10.04
N ASN A 681 -9.51 -21.45 -9.20
CA ASN A 681 -10.48 -20.68 -8.44
C ASN A 681 -11.43 -19.88 -9.36
N LEU A 682 -10.90 -19.27 -10.43
CA LEU A 682 -11.72 -18.59 -11.42
C LEU A 682 -12.62 -19.57 -12.18
N LEU A 683 -12.06 -20.67 -12.71
CA LEU A 683 -12.84 -21.68 -13.44
C LEU A 683 -13.97 -22.23 -12.56
N GLN A 684 -13.68 -22.51 -11.28
CA GLN A 684 -14.68 -22.92 -10.30
C GLN A 684 -15.77 -21.86 -10.11
N SER A 685 -15.39 -20.59 -9.93
CA SER A 685 -16.37 -19.50 -9.75
C SER A 685 -17.32 -19.39 -10.93
N VAL A 686 -16.80 -19.46 -12.16
CA VAL A 686 -17.61 -19.39 -13.39
C VAL A 686 -18.49 -20.64 -13.54
N ILE A 687 -17.95 -21.83 -13.26
CA ILE A 687 -18.71 -23.10 -13.27
C ILE A 687 -19.86 -23.06 -12.25
N ASP A 688 -19.60 -22.52 -11.06
CA ASP A 688 -20.56 -22.45 -9.96
C ASP A 688 -21.70 -21.46 -10.25
N GLU A 689 -21.39 -20.33 -10.89
CA GLU A 689 -22.38 -19.34 -11.29
C GLU A 689 -23.35 -19.90 -12.35
N HIS A 690 -22.84 -20.67 -13.31
CA HIS A 690 -23.64 -21.23 -14.40
C HIS A 690 -24.21 -22.64 -14.12
N GLY A 691 -23.85 -23.26 -13.00
CA GLY A 691 -24.33 -24.59 -12.61
C GLY A 691 -23.89 -25.71 -13.56
N ILE A 692 -22.69 -25.62 -14.15
CA ILE A 692 -22.20 -26.55 -15.18
C ILE A 692 -21.83 -27.91 -14.59
N LEU A 693 -21.17 -27.89 -13.42
CA LEU A 693 -20.80 -29.07 -12.64
C LEU A 693 -21.54 -29.05 -11.31
N GLN A 694 -21.77 -30.22 -10.72
CA GLN A 694 -22.48 -30.32 -9.44
C GLN A 694 -21.59 -29.88 -8.25
N GLN A 695 -22.23 -29.44 -7.16
CA GLN A 695 -21.57 -28.85 -5.98
C GLN A 695 -21.67 -29.70 -4.70
N GLN A 696 -22.26 -30.90 -4.78
CA GLN A 696 -22.58 -31.73 -3.62
C GLN A 696 -21.49 -32.76 -3.28
N THR A 697 -20.44 -32.88 -4.11
CA THR A 697 -19.34 -33.83 -3.89
C THR A 697 -18.31 -33.35 -2.87
N LYS A 698 -17.57 -34.32 -2.30
CA LYS A 698 -16.49 -34.08 -1.34
C LYS A 698 -15.31 -33.31 -1.94
N GLN A 699 -15.02 -33.57 -3.21
CA GLN A 699 -14.03 -32.81 -3.99
C GLN A 699 -14.73 -32.06 -5.11
N PRO A 700 -14.27 -30.83 -5.45
CA PRO A 700 -14.89 -30.03 -6.50
C PRO A 700 -14.65 -30.70 -7.87
N PRO A 701 -15.69 -30.98 -8.67
CA PRO A 701 -15.55 -31.66 -9.96
C PRO A 701 -14.73 -30.90 -11.00
N VAL A 702 -14.49 -29.59 -10.82
CA VAL A 702 -13.56 -28.83 -11.69
C VAL A 702 -12.17 -29.47 -11.70
N ASN A 703 -11.72 -30.03 -10.58
CA ASN A 703 -10.42 -30.68 -10.49
C ASN A 703 -10.40 -31.94 -11.36
N ALA A 704 -11.51 -32.69 -11.42
CA ALA A 704 -11.67 -33.83 -12.32
C ALA A 704 -11.70 -33.39 -13.79
N LEU A 705 -12.36 -32.28 -14.12
CA LEU A 705 -12.37 -31.73 -15.47
C LEU A 705 -10.95 -31.33 -15.92
N ILE A 706 -10.18 -30.63 -15.08
CA ILE A 706 -8.80 -30.23 -15.38
C ILE A 706 -7.88 -31.46 -15.46
N ALA A 707 -7.95 -32.37 -14.50
CA ALA A 707 -7.14 -33.60 -14.50
C ALA A 707 -7.45 -34.52 -15.69
N SER A 708 -8.68 -34.51 -16.21
CA SER A 708 -9.06 -35.28 -17.40
C SER A 708 -8.33 -34.80 -18.66
N LEU A 709 -7.87 -33.55 -18.67
CA LEU A 709 -7.19 -32.90 -19.79
C LEU A 709 -5.66 -32.88 -19.63
N ALA A 710 -5.12 -33.41 -18.53
CA ALA A 710 -3.68 -33.47 -18.32
C ALA A 710 -3.01 -34.43 -19.32
N ASP A 711 -1.94 -33.95 -19.97
CA ASP A 711 -1.10 -34.71 -20.89
C ASP A 711 -0.43 -35.90 -20.16
N ASP A 712 -0.33 -37.04 -20.86
CA ASP A 712 0.39 -38.23 -20.41
C ASP A 712 1.26 -38.77 -21.57
N GLU A 713 2.18 -39.70 -21.30
CA GLU A 713 3.03 -40.31 -22.33
C GLU A 713 2.21 -41.04 -23.41
N ALA A 714 1.07 -41.62 -23.02
CA ALA A 714 0.19 -42.39 -23.92
C ALA A 714 -0.88 -41.54 -24.63
N TRP A 715 -1.22 -40.36 -24.11
CA TRP A 715 -2.34 -39.56 -24.62
C TRP A 715 -2.11 -38.06 -24.47
N LYS A 716 -2.41 -37.31 -25.53
CA LYS A 716 -2.36 -35.84 -25.54
C LYS A 716 -3.66 -35.26 -26.09
N PRO A 717 -4.23 -34.21 -25.48
CA PRO A 717 -5.47 -33.59 -25.92
C PRO A 717 -5.27 -32.90 -27.30
N SER A 718 -6.13 -33.20 -28.27
CA SER A 718 -6.08 -32.56 -29.59
C SER A 718 -6.86 -31.23 -29.64
N ASP A 719 -6.55 -30.36 -30.60
CA ASP A 719 -7.31 -29.11 -30.81
C ASP A 719 -8.80 -29.39 -31.14
N ALA A 720 -9.10 -30.55 -31.75
CA ALA A 720 -10.48 -31.01 -32.00
C ALA A 720 -11.24 -31.35 -30.71
N LEU A 721 -10.55 -31.91 -29.70
CA LEU A 721 -11.15 -32.14 -28.38
C LEU A 721 -11.54 -30.83 -27.69
N TYR A 722 -10.65 -29.84 -27.69
CA TYR A 722 -10.97 -28.54 -27.10
C TYR A 722 -12.14 -27.86 -27.83
N THR A 723 -12.24 -28.01 -29.16
CA THR A 723 -13.40 -27.53 -29.95
C THR A 723 -14.70 -28.23 -29.52
N PHE A 724 -14.64 -29.55 -29.32
CA PHE A 724 -15.78 -30.33 -28.82
C PHE A 724 -16.26 -29.87 -27.44
N ILE A 725 -15.32 -29.65 -26.50
CA ILE A 725 -15.64 -29.15 -25.15
C ILE A 725 -16.25 -27.74 -25.23
N ASP A 726 -15.67 -26.86 -26.04
CA ASP A 726 -16.14 -25.48 -26.23
C ASP A 726 -17.59 -25.43 -26.73
N GLU A 727 -17.93 -26.25 -27.73
CA GLU A 727 -19.30 -26.36 -28.22
C GLU A 727 -20.27 -26.97 -27.20
N CYS A 728 -19.83 -27.95 -26.41
CA CYS A 728 -20.65 -28.54 -25.35
C CYS A 728 -20.98 -27.48 -24.29
N LEU A 729 -20.00 -26.72 -23.85
CA LEU A 729 -20.19 -25.63 -22.87
C LEU A 729 -21.10 -24.53 -23.43
N GLY A 730 -20.88 -24.09 -24.66
CA GLY A 730 -21.75 -23.11 -25.31
C GLY A 730 -23.21 -23.57 -25.45
N ARG A 731 -23.43 -24.85 -25.82
CA ARG A 731 -24.79 -25.43 -25.87
C ARG A 731 -25.45 -25.48 -24.50
N LEU A 732 -24.70 -25.88 -23.47
CA LEU A 732 -25.20 -25.97 -22.10
C LEU A 732 -25.70 -24.62 -21.60
N VAL A 733 -24.91 -23.57 -21.77
CA VAL A 733 -25.28 -22.23 -21.26
C VAL A 733 -26.45 -21.62 -22.04
N ARG A 734 -26.59 -21.93 -23.33
CA ARG A 734 -27.76 -21.51 -24.14
C ARG A 734 -29.05 -22.26 -23.79
N LYS A 735 -28.96 -23.52 -23.36
CA LYS A 735 -30.13 -24.41 -23.11
C LYS A 735 -30.01 -25.18 -21.79
N PRO A 736 -29.84 -24.49 -20.63
CA PRO A 736 -29.56 -25.18 -19.37
C PRO A 736 -30.73 -26.05 -18.91
N ILE A 737 -31.97 -25.60 -19.12
CA ILE A 737 -33.19 -26.30 -18.68
C ILE A 737 -33.32 -27.66 -19.38
N LYS A 738 -33.13 -27.72 -20.70
CA LYS A 738 -33.19 -28.97 -21.48
C LYS A 738 -32.28 -30.04 -20.88
N TYR A 739 -31.04 -29.68 -20.55
CA TYR A 739 -30.05 -30.63 -20.07
C TYR A 739 -30.26 -31.06 -18.61
N LEU A 740 -30.97 -30.25 -17.83
CA LEU A 740 -31.48 -30.64 -16.51
C LEU A 740 -32.65 -31.63 -16.66
N ASP A 741 -33.55 -31.41 -17.60
CA ASP A 741 -34.64 -32.35 -17.90
C ASP A 741 -34.10 -33.70 -18.39
N ASP A 742 -33.10 -33.68 -19.28
CA ASP A 742 -32.41 -34.89 -19.76
C ASP A 742 -31.73 -35.65 -18.60
N LEU A 743 -31.20 -34.93 -17.60
CA LEU A 743 -30.62 -35.51 -16.38
C LEU A 743 -31.70 -36.16 -15.51
N ASP A 744 -32.86 -35.51 -15.37
CA ASP A 744 -33.99 -36.03 -14.60
C ASP A 744 -34.60 -37.28 -15.25
N GLU A 745 -34.67 -37.32 -16.58
CA GLU A 745 -35.06 -38.51 -17.34
C GLU A 745 -34.05 -39.65 -17.14
N LEU A 746 -32.75 -39.35 -17.19
CA LEU A 746 -31.67 -40.31 -16.89
C LEU A 746 -31.76 -40.87 -15.46
N ALA A 747 -32.15 -40.04 -14.50
CA ALA A 747 -32.29 -40.42 -13.09
C ALA A 747 -33.64 -41.05 -12.71
N GLY A 748 -34.55 -41.25 -13.69
CA GLY A 748 -35.84 -41.91 -13.49
C GLY A 748 -36.81 -41.13 -12.58
N GLY A 749 -36.68 -39.80 -12.48
CA GLY A 749 -37.61 -38.95 -11.74
C GLY A 749 -37.51 -38.97 -10.21
N SER A 750 -36.46 -39.56 -9.62
CA SER A 750 -36.23 -39.55 -8.17
C SER A 750 -35.21 -38.48 -7.75
N ASP A 751 -35.55 -37.62 -6.78
CA ASP A 751 -34.69 -36.48 -6.36
C ASP A 751 -33.50 -36.88 -5.47
N HIS A 752 -33.55 -38.05 -4.82
CA HIS A 752 -32.64 -38.40 -3.72
C HIS A 752 -31.30 -39.05 -4.17
N GLY A 753 -30.96 -38.95 -5.46
CA GLY A 753 -29.75 -39.56 -6.04
C GLY A 753 -29.08 -38.75 -7.17
N LYS A 754 -29.49 -37.49 -7.41
CA LYS A 754 -29.04 -36.64 -8.53
C LYS A 754 -27.67 -35.99 -8.29
N ILE A 755 -26.62 -36.79 -8.11
CA ILE A 755 -25.24 -36.29 -8.00
C ILE A 755 -24.52 -36.58 -9.32
N LEU A 756 -24.91 -35.87 -10.39
CA LEU A 756 -24.26 -35.95 -11.70
C LEU A 756 -24.05 -34.54 -12.27
N SER A 757 -22.86 -34.26 -12.79
CA SER A 757 -22.58 -32.99 -13.46
C SER A 757 -23.36 -32.85 -14.78
N VAL A 758 -24.02 -31.71 -14.99
CA VAL A 758 -24.88 -31.45 -16.17
C VAL A 758 -24.06 -31.47 -17.47
N LEU A 759 -22.78 -31.09 -17.42
CA LEU A 759 -21.87 -31.22 -18.56
C LEU A 759 -21.84 -32.64 -19.16
N VAL A 760 -22.02 -33.68 -18.34
CA VAL A 760 -22.01 -35.09 -18.78
C VAL A 760 -23.19 -35.39 -19.71
N THR A 761 -24.38 -34.84 -19.45
CA THR A 761 -25.56 -35.07 -20.29
C THR A 761 -25.41 -34.39 -21.65
N VAL A 762 -24.79 -33.21 -21.69
CA VAL A 762 -24.45 -32.53 -22.95
C VAL A 762 -23.44 -33.33 -23.75
N CYS A 763 -22.37 -33.79 -23.11
CA CYS A 763 -21.38 -34.63 -23.78
C CYS A 763 -22.00 -35.92 -24.32
N LEU A 764 -22.90 -36.57 -23.57
CA LEU A 764 -23.61 -37.76 -24.02
C LEU A 764 -24.41 -37.52 -25.31
N GLU A 765 -25.13 -36.39 -25.42
CA GLU A 765 -25.80 -36.00 -26.66
C GLU A 765 -24.80 -35.72 -27.78
N GLN A 766 -23.72 -34.99 -27.50
CA GLN A 766 -22.80 -34.51 -28.55
C GLN A 766 -21.84 -35.59 -29.06
N ILE A 767 -21.57 -36.64 -28.27
CA ILE A 767 -20.67 -37.73 -28.66
C ILE A 767 -21.14 -38.45 -29.93
N SER A 768 -22.45 -38.60 -30.17
CA SER A 768 -22.95 -39.24 -31.39
C SER A 768 -22.56 -38.47 -32.66
N PHE A 769 -22.37 -37.15 -32.57
CA PHE A 769 -22.02 -36.28 -33.70
C PHE A 769 -20.50 -36.26 -33.99
N THR A 770 -19.68 -36.84 -33.12
CA THR A 770 -18.22 -36.96 -33.33
C THR A 770 -17.85 -37.99 -34.41
N SER A 771 -18.82 -38.70 -34.99
CA SER A 771 -18.60 -39.62 -36.13
C SER A 771 -18.08 -38.90 -37.37
N ASN A 772 -18.30 -37.58 -37.44
CA ASN A 772 -17.87 -36.73 -38.55
C ASN A 772 -16.40 -36.27 -38.43
N LEU A 773 -15.74 -36.54 -37.29
CA LEU A 773 -14.33 -36.22 -37.08
C LEU A 773 -13.40 -37.29 -37.68
N ALA A 774 -12.14 -36.93 -37.89
CA ALA A 774 -11.11 -37.91 -38.27
C ALA A 774 -11.00 -39.01 -37.18
N ALA A 775 -10.67 -40.24 -37.58
CA ALA A 775 -10.62 -41.39 -36.66
C ALA A 775 -9.69 -41.17 -35.45
N THR A 776 -8.59 -40.44 -35.64
CA THR A 776 -7.64 -40.06 -34.59
C THR A 776 -8.25 -39.08 -33.59
N ASP A 777 -8.97 -38.06 -34.06
CA ASP A 777 -9.63 -37.06 -33.22
C ASP A 777 -10.85 -37.64 -32.49
N ARG A 778 -11.62 -38.50 -33.15
CA ARG A 778 -12.72 -39.24 -32.50
C ARG A 778 -12.18 -40.11 -31.37
N SER A 779 -11.09 -40.85 -31.60
CA SER A 779 -10.44 -41.64 -30.55
C SER A 779 -9.97 -40.75 -29.40
N ASN A 780 -9.42 -39.56 -29.70
CA ASN A 780 -8.99 -38.60 -28.69
C ASN A 780 -10.14 -38.13 -27.79
N VAL A 781 -11.29 -37.79 -28.38
CA VAL A 781 -12.50 -37.34 -27.66
C VAL A 781 -13.10 -38.46 -26.80
N LEU A 782 -13.22 -39.67 -27.35
CA LEU A 782 -13.74 -40.83 -26.61
C LEU A 782 -12.82 -41.21 -25.44
N MET A 783 -11.51 -41.11 -25.64
CA MET A 783 -10.52 -41.36 -24.60
C MET A 783 -10.63 -40.34 -23.47
N TRP A 784 -10.75 -39.05 -23.79
CA TRP A 784 -10.99 -37.99 -22.80
C TRP A 784 -12.29 -38.22 -22.02
N PHE A 785 -13.40 -38.50 -22.70
CA PHE A 785 -14.69 -38.68 -22.04
C PHE A 785 -14.65 -39.87 -21.05
N SER A 786 -13.98 -40.97 -21.43
CA SER A 786 -13.77 -42.11 -20.53
C SER A 786 -12.93 -41.73 -19.30
N ARG A 787 -11.83 -40.97 -19.49
CA ARG A 787 -11.02 -40.43 -18.38
C ARG A 787 -11.83 -39.52 -17.46
N PHE A 788 -12.65 -38.64 -18.04
CA PHE A 788 -13.50 -37.70 -17.29
C PHE A 788 -14.52 -38.44 -16.41
N LEU A 789 -15.23 -39.45 -16.95
CA LEU A 789 -16.19 -40.25 -16.18
C LEU A 789 -15.53 -41.00 -15.01
N GLU A 790 -14.35 -41.59 -15.20
CA GLU A 790 -13.61 -42.26 -14.11
C GLU A 790 -13.15 -41.27 -13.03
N LEU A 791 -12.76 -40.05 -13.41
CA LEU A 791 -12.38 -39.01 -12.45
C LEU A 791 -13.60 -38.46 -11.67
N LEU A 792 -14.76 -38.34 -12.30
CA LEU A 792 -16.01 -37.97 -11.61
C LEU A 792 -16.45 -39.03 -10.58
N LYS A 793 -16.17 -40.30 -10.87
CA LYS A 793 -16.38 -41.39 -9.90
C LYS A 793 -15.50 -41.22 -8.65
N LEU A 794 -14.26 -40.74 -8.81
CA LEU A 794 -13.34 -40.49 -7.70
C LEU A 794 -13.72 -39.25 -6.88
N THR A 795 -14.32 -38.23 -7.49
CA THR A 795 -14.82 -37.03 -6.76
C THR A 795 -16.08 -37.30 -5.96
N GLY A 796 -16.80 -38.39 -6.27
CA GLY A 796 -17.96 -38.88 -5.51
C GLY A 796 -19.30 -38.73 -6.23
N GLU A 797 -19.31 -38.56 -7.55
CA GLU A 797 -20.55 -38.56 -8.34
C GLU A 797 -21.21 -39.94 -8.41
N GLY A 798 -22.52 -39.95 -8.69
CA GLY A 798 -23.37 -41.14 -8.66
C GLY A 798 -22.88 -42.25 -9.59
N VAL A 799 -22.30 -43.30 -9.01
CA VAL A 799 -21.67 -44.41 -9.76
C VAL A 799 -22.67 -45.11 -10.69
N GLU A 800 -23.92 -45.27 -10.25
CA GLU A 800 -24.98 -45.90 -11.04
C GLU A 800 -25.34 -45.09 -12.29
N LEU A 801 -25.44 -43.76 -12.16
CA LEU A 801 -25.72 -42.86 -13.27
C LEU A 801 -24.54 -42.81 -14.26
N LEU A 802 -23.30 -42.76 -13.76
CA LEU A 802 -22.10 -42.80 -14.61
C LEU A 802 -22.00 -44.13 -15.39
N GLN A 803 -22.39 -45.25 -14.78
CA GLN A 803 -22.45 -46.54 -15.47
C GLN A 803 -23.53 -46.57 -16.56
N LEU A 804 -24.71 -46.00 -16.30
CA LEU A 804 -25.76 -45.84 -17.32
C LEU A 804 -25.29 -44.99 -18.51
N VAL A 805 -24.59 -43.88 -18.25
CA VAL A 805 -23.98 -43.04 -19.30
C VAL A 805 -22.97 -43.85 -20.12
N ARG A 806 -22.10 -44.63 -19.47
CA ARG A 806 -21.12 -45.49 -20.16
C ARG A 806 -21.79 -46.55 -21.03
N GLN A 807 -22.88 -47.16 -20.58
CA GLN A 807 -23.63 -48.16 -21.34
C GLN A 807 -24.30 -47.57 -22.60
N ARG A 808 -24.66 -46.28 -22.58
CA ARG A 808 -25.25 -45.59 -23.72
C ARG A 808 -24.23 -45.23 -24.82
N VAL A 809 -22.93 -45.35 -24.56
CA VAL A 809 -21.85 -45.10 -25.53
C VAL A 809 -21.03 -46.37 -25.73
N SER A 810 -21.28 -47.12 -26.80
CA SER A 810 -20.67 -48.43 -27.08
C SER A 810 -19.15 -48.40 -27.29
N ASP A 811 -18.61 -47.27 -27.76
CA ASP A 811 -17.24 -47.16 -28.27
C ASP A 811 -16.24 -46.63 -27.23
N LEU A 812 -16.61 -46.54 -25.95
CA LEU A 812 -15.75 -45.93 -24.93
C LEU A 812 -14.54 -46.82 -24.55
N PRO A 813 -13.31 -46.30 -24.63
CA PRO A 813 -12.12 -47.02 -24.18
C PRO A 813 -12.18 -47.37 -22.69
N VAL A 814 -11.51 -48.45 -22.29
CA VAL A 814 -11.36 -48.81 -20.87
C VAL A 814 -10.20 -48.01 -20.27
N VAL A 815 -10.45 -47.38 -19.12
CA VAL A 815 -9.48 -46.57 -18.36
C VAL A 815 -9.49 -47.01 -16.92
N SER A 816 -8.31 -47.11 -16.31
CA SER A 816 -8.18 -47.40 -14.88
C SER A 816 -8.29 -46.13 -14.06
N SER A 817 -9.20 -46.11 -13.08
CA SER A 817 -9.29 -45.01 -12.10
C SER A 817 -8.03 -44.88 -11.23
N VAL A 818 -7.29 -45.98 -11.02
CA VAL A 818 -6.05 -45.99 -10.22
C VAL A 818 -4.92 -45.23 -10.94
N GLU A 819 -4.89 -45.25 -12.27
CA GLU A 819 -3.88 -44.55 -13.08
C GLU A 819 -4.12 -43.02 -13.08
N LEU A 820 -5.37 -42.59 -12.92
CA LEU A 820 -5.77 -41.18 -12.92
C LEU A 820 -5.83 -40.54 -11.52
N GLU A 821 -5.80 -41.33 -10.45
CA GLU A 821 -5.83 -40.81 -9.08
C GLU A 821 -4.64 -39.87 -8.74
N PRO A 822 -3.39 -40.16 -9.15
CA PRO A 822 -2.25 -39.27 -8.89
C PRO A 822 -2.40 -37.89 -9.56
N THR A 823 -2.97 -37.82 -10.77
CA THR A 823 -3.17 -36.56 -11.49
C THR A 823 -4.30 -35.73 -10.86
N LEU A 824 -5.36 -36.37 -10.36
CA LEU A 824 -6.39 -35.70 -9.58
C LEU A 824 -5.83 -35.10 -8.28
N ARG A 825 -4.99 -35.85 -7.56
CA ARG A 825 -4.34 -35.39 -6.33
C ARG A 825 -3.39 -34.23 -6.59
N SER A 826 -2.63 -34.25 -7.69
CA SER A 826 -1.71 -33.16 -8.03
C SER A 826 -2.43 -31.86 -8.36
N VAL A 827 -3.59 -31.92 -9.03
CA VAL A 827 -4.45 -30.74 -9.27
C VAL A 827 -5.07 -30.25 -7.97
N ALA A 828 -5.54 -31.17 -7.11
CA ALA A 828 -6.13 -30.81 -5.81
C ALA A 828 -5.12 -30.13 -4.86
N SER A 829 -3.86 -30.57 -4.85
CA SER A 829 -2.81 -29.97 -4.01
C SER A 829 -2.43 -28.55 -4.44
N ARG A 830 -2.64 -28.16 -5.71
CA ARG A 830 -2.40 -26.78 -6.19
C ARG A 830 -3.25 -25.74 -5.45
N ARG A 831 -4.37 -26.15 -4.86
CA ARG A 831 -5.28 -25.28 -4.10
C ARG A 831 -4.88 -25.11 -2.63
N GLN A 832 -4.24 -26.11 -2.03
CA GLN A 832 -3.96 -26.14 -0.58
C GLN A 832 -2.75 -25.30 -0.16
N SER A 833 -1.85 -24.93 -1.09
CA SER A 833 -0.62 -24.20 -0.77
C SER A 833 -0.81 -22.72 -0.43
N GLU A 834 -1.98 -22.11 -0.72
CA GLU A 834 -2.27 -20.70 -0.42
C GLU A 834 -3.15 -20.47 0.82
N ASP A 835 -4.02 -21.41 1.19
CA ASP A 835 -4.93 -21.25 2.35
C ASP A 835 -4.16 -20.99 3.68
N ASP A 836 -2.88 -21.38 3.75
CA ASP A 836 -2.01 -21.18 4.92
C ASP A 836 -1.25 -19.84 4.95
N LYS A 837 -1.25 -19.02 3.87
CA LYS A 837 -0.43 -17.78 3.81
C LYS A 837 -1.14 -16.53 3.31
N THR A 838 -2.35 -16.64 2.77
CA THR A 838 -3.15 -15.49 2.30
C THR A 838 -4.53 -15.40 2.95
N ALA A 839 -4.68 -15.89 4.19
CA ALA A 839 -5.86 -15.63 5.03
C ALA A 839 -5.93 -14.16 5.51
N GLY A 840 -6.00 -13.22 4.57
CA GLY A 840 -6.80 -12.00 4.71
C GLY A 840 -8.17 -12.30 4.10
N PRO A 841 -9.26 -11.77 4.68
CA PRO A 841 -10.46 -12.55 4.99
C PRO A 841 -10.85 -13.44 3.80
N ALA A 842 -10.40 -14.70 3.86
CA ALA A 842 -11.05 -15.75 3.13
C ALA A 842 -12.52 -15.64 3.52
N ALA A 843 -13.37 -15.60 2.50
CA ALA A 843 -14.74 -15.98 2.60
C ALA A 843 -14.78 -17.23 3.49
N SER A 844 -15.13 -17.03 4.76
CA SER A 844 -15.42 -18.12 5.64
C SER A 844 -16.50 -18.91 4.92
N SER A 845 -16.23 -20.20 4.76
CA SER A 845 -17.21 -21.22 4.44
C SER A 845 -18.27 -21.37 5.55
N ASP A 846 -18.43 -20.39 6.43
CA ASP A 846 -19.70 -20.07 7.05
C ASP A 846 -20.59 -19.34 6.04
N LYS A 847 -21.17 -20.09 5.10
CA LYS A 847 -22.49 -19.75 4.52
C LYS A 847 -23.58 -19.89 5.60
N LYS A 848 -23.40 -19.24 6.74
CA LYS A 848 -24.46 -18.53 7.45
C LYS A 848 -24.17 -17.05 7.23
N SER A 849 -24.33 -16.61 5.97
CA SER A 849 -24.72 -15.23 5.73
C SER A 849 -25.85 -14.96 6.73
N THR A 850 -25.66 -13.98 7.62
CA THR A 850 -26.77 -13.27 8.22
C THR A 850 -27.52 -12.68 7.02
N ARG A 851 -28.39 -13.50 6.42
CA ARG A 851 -29.16 -13.19 5.22
C ARG A 851 -30.00 -12.00 5.63
N GLN A 852 -29.63 -10.81 5.16
CA GLN A 852 -30.52 -9.68 5.29
C GLN A 852 -31.84 -10.08 4.62
N PRO A 853 -32.99 -9.91 5.30
CA PRO A 853 -34.26 -10.32 4.75
C PRO A 853 -34.51 -9.58 3.43
N LEU A 854 -35.05 -10.29 2.44
CA LEU A 854 -35.32 -9.72 1.13
C LEU A 854 -36.27 -8.51 1.27
N ALA A 855 -35.87 -7.36 0.75
CA ALA A 855 -36.69 -6.15 0.79
C ALA A 855 -37.87 -6.28 -0.18
N PHE A 856 -39.08 -6.34 0.37
CA PHE A 856 -40.32 -6.30 -0.39
C PHE A 856 -40.85 -4.86 -0.46
N SER A 857 -41.23 -4.39 -1.65
CA SER A 857 -41.84 -3.06 -1.84
C SER A 857 -43.35 -3.15 -2.01
N GLU A 858 -44.09 -2.18 -1.49
CA GLU A 858 -45.52 -2.02 -1.76
C GLU A 858 -45.77 -1.39 -3.13
N PRO A 859 -46.94 -1.62 -3.77
CA PRO A 859 -47.22 -1.09 -5.11
C PRO A 859 -47.21 0.44 -5.11
N PRO A 860 -46.60 1.10 -6.12
CA PRO A 860 -46.58 2.56 -6.19
C PRO A 860 -47.99 3.15 -6.20
N VAL A 861 -48.24 4.12 -5.32
CA VAL A 861 -49.52 4.83 -5.24
C VAL A 861 -49.59 5.92 -6.30
N GLU A 862 -50.75 6.05 -6.94
CA GLU A 862 -51.03 7.10 -7.92
C GLU A 862 -50.99 8.49 -7.26
N LYS A 863 -50.28 9.43 -7.89
CA LYS A 863 -50.19 10.83 -7.42
C LYS A 863 -51.47 11.58 -7.75
N HIS A 864 -51.87 12.50 -6.87
CA HIS A 864 -53.07 13.34 -7.09
C HIS A 864 -52.91 14.43 -8.16
N ASN A 865 -51.67 14.80 -8.50
CA ASN A 865 -51.36 15.80 -9.53
C ASN A 865 -50.69 15.11 -10.72
N HIS A 866 -51.16 15.42 -11.94
CA HIS A 866 -50.67 14.85 -13.20
C HIS A 866 -50.01 15.89 -14.13
N PRO A 867 -48.88 16.53 -13.74
CA PRO A 867 -48.16 17.46 -14.61
C PRO A 867 -47.62 16.80 -15.89
N GLU A 868 -47.55 15.47 -15.93
CA GLU A 868 -46.99 14.68 -17.02
C GLU A 868 -47.87 14.71 -18.28
N LEU A 869 -49.14 15.13 -18.18
CA LEU A 869 -50.05 15.30 -19.31
C LEU A 869 -49.62 16.42 -20.27
N SER A 870 -48.95 17.47 -19.77
CA SER A 870 -48.59 18.67 -20.54
C SER A 870 -47.08 18.94 -20.60
N ARG A 871 -46.29 18.41 -19.67
CA ARG A 871 -44.84 18.68 -19.57
C ARG A 871 -44.06 18.28 -20.84
N TRP A 872 -44.38 17.14 -21.44
CA TRP A 872 -43.73 16.67 -22.68
C TRP A 872 -43.97 17.59 -23.89
N GLN A 873 -44.97 18.47 -23.83
CA GLN A 873 -45.27 19.41 -24.92
C GLN A 873 -44.32 20.61 -24.92
N GLN A 874 -43.78 20.97 -23.75
CA GLN A 874 -42.93 22.16 -23.56
C GLN A 874 -41.45 21.90 -23.86
N LYS A 875 -41.05 20.63 -23.95
CA LYS A 875 -39.66 20.19 -24.17
C LYS A 875 -39.46 19.66 -25.59
N GLU A 876 -38.20 19.57 -26.00
CA GLU A 876 -37.82 18.83 -27.21
C GLU A 876 -38.10 17.32 -27.03
N LEU A 877 -38.28 16.61 -28.14
CA LEU A 877 -38.71 15.21 -28.11
C LEU A 877 -37.65 14.31 -27.44
N GLU A 878 -36.38 14.50 -27.80
CA GLU A 878 -35.24 13.75 -27.24
C GLU A 878 -35.10 14.01 -25.73
N GLU A 879 -35.16 15.27 -25.31
CA GLU A 879 -35.13 15.65 -23.89
C GLU A 879 -36.32 15.05 -23.10
N SER A 880 -37.48 14.87 -23.74
CA SER A 880 -38.66 14.26 -23.11
C SER A 880 -38.57 12.73 -23.01
N LEU A 881 -37.86 12.09 -23.93
CA LEU A 881 -37.57 10.65 -23.93
C LEU A 881 -36.55 10.32 -22.83
N GLU A 882 -35.44 11.07 -22.75
CA GLU A 882 -34.39 10.86 -21.73
C GLU A 882 -34.87 11.11 -20.29
N ASN A 883 -35.74 12.11 -20.09
CA ASN A 883 -36.26 12.46 -18.76
C ASN A 883 -37.38 11.53 -18.26
N GLY A 884 -37.84 10.54 -19.04
CA GLY A 884 -38.94 9.64 -18.66
C GLY A 884 -40.32 10.33 -18.58
N ASP A 885 -40.47 11.51 -19.20
CA ASP A 885 -41.74 12.25 -19.21
C ASP A 885 -42.81 11.52 -20.05
N ILE A 886 -42.39 10.83 -21.12
CA ILE A 886 -43.28 10.02 -21.98
C ILE A 886 -43.71 8.72 -21.27
N ASP A 887 -42.82 8.09 -20.50
CA ASP A 887 -43.17 6.90 -19.71
C ASP A 887 -44.28 7.22 -18.71
N SER A 888 -44.16 8.36 -18.05
CA SER A 888 -45.16 8.85 -17.11
C SER A 888 -46.50 9.18 -17.80
N LEU A 889 -46.46 9.68 -19.04
CA LEU A 889 -47.66 9.91 -19.85
C LEU A 889 -48.36 8.59 -20.21
N ILE A 890 -47.61 7.56 -20.60
CA ILE A 890 -48.13 6.23 -20.93
C ILE A 890 -48.81 5.59 -19.70
N LEU A 891 -48.19 5.72 -18.51
CA LEU A 891 -48.77 5.20 -17.26
C LEU A 891 -50.09 5.87 -16.87
N CYS A 892 -50.36 7.09 -17.33
CA CYS A 892 -51.63 7.78 -17.07
C CYS A 892 -52.84 7.10 -17.75
N LEU A 893 -52.64 6.22 -18.73
CA LEU A 893 -53.71 5.38 -19.31
C LEU A 893 -54.29 4.37 -18.30
N SER A 894 -53.54 4.05 -17.25
CA SER A 894 -53.92 3.11 -16.19
C SER A 894 -54.45 3.83 -14.94
N SER A 895 -54.65 5.15 -15.01
CA SER A 895 -55.18 6.00 -13.93
C SER A 895 -56.60 5.59 -13.50
N LYS A 896 -56.93 5.73 -12.22
CA LYS A 896 -58.31 5.55 -11.74
C LYS A 896 -59.28 6.60 -12.30
N ASP A 897 -58.78 7.79 -12.63
CA ASP A 897 -59.59 8.91 -13.09
C ASP A 897 -59.85 8.88 -14.60
N SER A 898 -61.13 8.86 -14.98
CA SER A 898 -61.54 8.77 -16.39
C SER A 898 -61.07 9.98 -17.23
N SER A 899 -61.06 11.18 -16.64
CA SER A 899 -60.61 12.40 -17.31
C SER A 899 -59.11 12.36 -17.64
N VAL A 900 -58.29 11.83 -16.73
CA VAL A 900 -56.84 11.68 -16.90
C VAL A 900 -56.54 10.70 -18.02
N ARG A 901 -57.23 9.55 -18.06
CA ARG A 901 -57.04 8.55 -19.12
C ARG A 901 -57.39 9.08 -20.51
N LEU A 902 -58.51 9.79 -20.65
CA LEU A 902 -58.93 10.38 -21.92
C LEU A 902 -57.95 11.46 -22.40
N GLN A 903 -57.44 12.29 -21.48
CA GLN A 903 -56.42 13.29 -21.80
C GLN A 903 -55.07 12.65 -22.18
N ALA A 904 -54.66 11.58 -21.49
CA ALA A 904 -53.46 10.83 -21.81
C ALA A 904 -53.53 10.19 -23.20
N HIS A 905 -54.67 9.56 -23.55
CA HIS A 905 -54.87 8.99 -24.89
C HIS A 905 -54.81 10.05 -26.00
N ALA A 906 -55.45 11.21 -25.78
CA ALA A 906 -55.38 12.32 -26.73
C ALA A 906 -53.96 12.90 -26.84
N ALA A 907 -53.21 12.96 -25.73
CA ALA A 907 -51.83 13.41 -25.70
C ALA A 907 -50.88 12.43 -26.43
N ILE A 908 -51.07 11.12 -26.29
CA ILE A 908 -50.29 10.10 -27.02
C ILE A 908 -50.50 10.23 -28.53
N ARG A 909 -51.73 10.44 -28.99
CA ARG A 909 -51.99 10.69 -30.43
C ARG A 909 -51.32 11.95 -30.96
N LYS A 910 -51.21 13.01 -30.14
CA LYS A 910 -50.44 14.21 -30.49
C LYS A 910 -48.93 13.93 -30.50
N LEU A 911 -48.44 13.14 -29.56
CA LEU A 911 -47.04 12.73 -29.48
C LEU A 911 -46.64 11.94 -30.73
N MET A 912 -47.50 11.03 -31.22
CA MET A 912 -47.25 10.28 -32.45
C MET A 912 -47.03 11.18 -33.67
N ALA A 913 -47.79 12.28 -33.80
CA ALA A 913 -47.57 13.26 -34.86
C ALA A 913 -46.20 13.94 -34.73
N LYS A 914 -45.82 14.33 -33.51
CA LYS A 914 -44.50 14.94 -33.20
C LYS A 914 -43.33 13.98 -33.45
N VAL A 915 -43.49 12.68 -33.16
CA VAL A 915 -42.47 11.63 -33.45
C VAL A 915 -42.30 11.45 -34.95
N LYS A 916 -43.39 11.45 -35.72
CA LYS A 916 -43.35 11.28 -37.18
C LYS A 916 -42.62 12.43 -37.90
N GLU A 917 -42.73 13.64 -37.36
CA GLU A 917 -42.07 14.85 -37.88
C GLU A 917 -40.61 14.99 -37.38
N SER A 918 -40.16 14.14 -36.47
CA SER A 918 -38.83 14.23 -35.86
C SER A 918 -37.70 13.66 -36.73
N THR A 919 -36.47 14.09 -36.42
CA THR A 919 -35.22 13.62 -37.04
C THR A 919 -34.56 12.46 -36.27
N ASN A 920 -35.21 11.91 -35.25
CA ASN A 920 -34.66 10.83 -34.44
C ASN A 920 -34.49 9.55 -35.30
N ASP A 921 -33.36 8.85 -35.12
CA ASP A 921 -33.01 7.64 -35.85
C ASP A 921 -34.00 6.49 -35.55
N ASP A 922 -34.52 6.40 -34.32
CA ASP A 922 -35.43 5.33 -33.87
C ASP A 922 -36.94 5.68 -34.03
N LYS A 923 -37.24 6.75 -34.78
CA LYS A 923 -38.60 7.30 -34.87
C LYS A 923 -39.65 6.33 -35.39
N ASP A 924 -39.28 5.42 -36.31
CA ASP A 924 -40.24 4.50 -36.94
C ASP A 924 -40.69 3.43 -35.94
N GLN A 925 -39.77 2.92 -35.12
CA GLN A 925 -40.02 1.94 -34.07
C GLN A 925 -40.81 2.54 -32.91
N ILE A 926 -40.47 3.78 -32.50
CA ILE A 926 -41.24 4.51 -31.48
C ILE A 926 -42.66 4.82 -31.99
N TYR A 927 -42.80 5.24 -33.25
CA TYR A 927 -44.10 5.48 -33.87
C TYR A 927 -44.96 4.22 -33.93
N LEU A 928 -44.35 3.07 -34.27
CA LEU A 928 -45.02 1.77 -34.29
C LEU A 928 -45.54 1.38 -32.89
N LEU A 929 -44.69 1.47 -31.86
CA LEU A 929 -45.06 1.16 -30.48
C LEU A 929 -46.24 2.03 -29.98
N LEU A 930 -46.16 3.34 -30.17
CA LEU A 930 -47.22 4.27 -29.75
C LEU A 930 -48.51 4.07 -30.56
N GLY A 931 -48.38 3.70 -31.83
CA GLY A 931 -49.50 3.34 -32.71
C GLY A 931 -50.25 2.11 -32.21
N GLU A 932 -49.54 1.00 -31.99
CA GLU A 932 -50.14 -0.23 -31.46
C GLU A 932 -50.79 -0.01 -30.09
N LEU A 933 -50.15 0.79 -29.21
CA LEU A 933 -50.75 1.16 -27.93
C LEU A 933 -52.05 1.96 -28.12
N SER A 934 -52.07 2.96 -29.00
CA SER A 934 -53.25 3.78 -29.28
C SER A 934 -54.40 2.95 -29.88
N GLU A 935 -54.10 2.04 -30.80
CA GLU A 935 -55.11 1.14 -31.38
C GLU A 935 -55.63 0.15 -30.33
N THR A 936 -54.75 -0.40 -29.49
CA THR A 936 -55.13 -1.28 -28.36
C THR A 936 -56.08 -0.59 -27.39
N VAL A 937 -55.85 0.69 -27.08
CA VAL A 937 -56.76 1.49 -26.23
C VAL A 937 -58.09 1.78 -26.92
N SER A 938 -58.08 1.97 -28.24
CA SER A 938 -59.27 2.31 -29.02
C SER A 938 -60.23 1.12 -29.19
N GLU A 939 -59.68 -0.08 -29.35
CA GLU A 939 -60.44 -1.33 -29.50
C GLU A 939 -60.75 -2.03 -28.17
N MET A 940 -60.43 -1.40 -27.03
CA MET A 940 -60.68 -1.98 -25.70
C MET A 940 -62.19 -2.06 -25.40
N SER A 941 -62.64 -3.23 -24.91
CA SER A 941 -64.02 -3.44 -24.45
C SER A 941 -64.02 -3.94 -23.00
N PRO A 942 -64.60 -3.18 -22.05
CA PRO A 942 -65.25 -1.88 -22.19
C PRO A 942 -64.27 -0.71 -22.50
N PRO A 943 -64.74 0.43 -23.05
CA PRO A 943 -63.89 1.53 -23.48
C PRO A 943 -63.07 2.17 -22.34
N ILE A 944 -61.96 2.82 -22.69
CA ILE A 944 -61.03 3.49 -21.74
C ILE A 944 -61.71 4.50 -20.80
N ALA A 945 -62.83 5.10 -21.23
CA ALA A 945 -63.62 6.00 -20.38
C ALA A 945 -64.25 5.28 -19.17
N GLN A 946 -64.60 4.00 -19.34
CA GLN A 946 -65.29 3.18 -18.34
C GLN A 946 -64.32 2.32 -17.51
N GLN A 947 -63.24 1.84 -18.11
CA GLN A 947 -62.26 1.00 -17.44
C GLN A 947 -60.82 1.45 -17.72
N PRO A 948 -59.91 1.44 -16.73
CA PRO A 948 -58.50 1.74 -16.97
C PRO A 948 -57.82 0.64 -17.79
N LEU A 949 -56.78 1.03 -18.53
CA LEU A 949 -55.87 0.06 -19.12
C LEU A 949 -55.15 -0.70 -17.98
N PRO A 950 -55.00 -2.03 -18.05
CA PRO A 950 -54.22 -2.76 -17.05
C PRO A 950 -52.77 -2.25 -17.01
N TYR A 951 -52.19 -2.18 -15.81
CA TYR A 951 -50.81 -1.70 -15.63
C TYR A 951 -49.80 -2.58 -16.35
N ILE A 952 -50.09 -3.88 -16.52
CA ILE A 952 -49.27 -4.80 -17.31
C ILE A 952 -49.09 -4.31 -18.76
N ALA A 953 -50.11 -3.71 -19.38
CA ALA A 953 -50.00 -3.19 -20.73
C ALA A 953 -49.27 -1.84 -20.79
N SER A 954 -49.55 -0.92 -19.86
CA SER A 954 -48.87 0.38 -19.82
C SER A 954 -47.39 0.24 -19.46
N VAL A 955 -47.04 -0.65 -18.53
CA VAL A 955 -45.63 -0.89 -18.12
C VAL A 955 -44.86 -1.61 -19.23
N PHE A 956 -45.51 -2.50 -19.98
CA PHE A 956 -44.89 -3.09 -21.16
C PHE A 956 -44.53 -1.99 -22.17
N ALA A 957 -45.45 -1.05 -22.43
CA ALA A 957 -45.20 0.05 -23.34
C ALA A 957 -44.03 0.95 -22.89
N THR A 958 -43.92 1.28 -21.60
CA THR A 958 -42.78 2.08 -21.10
C THR A 958 -41.46 1.33 -21.21
N GLN A 959 -41.43 0.04 -20.86
CA GLN A 959 -40.20 -0.76 -20.98
C GLN A 959 -39.82 -1.03 -22.43
N ALA A 960 -40.79 -1.26 -23.31
CA ALA A 960 -40.55 -1.38 -24.75
C ALA A 960 -40.00 -0.06 -25.32
N LEU A 961 -40.51 1.08 -24.87
CA LEU A 961 -40.00 2.39 -25.28
C LEU A 961 -38.53 2.58 -24.90
N SER A 962 -38.14 2.24 -23.67
CA SER A 962 -36.74 2.31 -23.24
C SER A 962 -35.84 1.34 -24.00
N ILE A 963 -36.34 0.14 -24.35
CA ILE A 963 -35.58 -0.85 -25.12
C ILE A 963 -35.37 -0.38 -26.55
N LEU A 964 -36.38 0.21 -27.19
CA LEU A 964 -36.28 0.64 -28.59
C LEU A 964 -35.33 1.83 -28.80
N GLN A 965 -35.06 2.61 -27.74
CA GLN A 965 -34.05 3.67 -27.75
C GLN A 965 -32.61 3.15 -27.64
N ASP A 966 -32.43 1.87 -27.30
CA ASP A 966 -31.12 1.22 -27.23
C ASP A 966 -31.10 -0.04 -28.10
N PRO A 967 -30.68 0.08 -29.38
CA PRO A 967 -30.54 -1.05 -30.28
C PRO A 967 -29.58 -2.14 -29.79
N SER A 968 -28.73 -1.85 -28.79
CA SER A 968 -27.81 -2.82 -28.17
C SER A 968 -28.40 -3.59 -26.99
N HIS A 969 -29.65 -3.28 -26.61
CA HIS A 969 -30.33 -3.95 -25.50
C HIS A 969 -30.69 -5.41 -25.86
N PHE A 970 -30.38 -6.36 -24.98
CA PHE A 970 -30.57 -7.81 -25.25
C PHE A 970 -32.02 -8.22 -25.56
N MET A 971 -33.03 -7.50 -25.02
CA MET A 971 -34.45 -7.71 -25.36
C MET A 971 -34.91 -7.05 -26.69
N TYR A 972 -34.10 -6.19 -27.31
CA TYR A 972 -34.48 -5.41 -28.50
C TYR A 972 -35.03 -6.28 -29.64
N PRO A 973 -34.38 -7.41 -30.01
CA PRO A 973 -34.88 -8.23 -31.11
C PRO A 973 -36.24 -8.87 -30.81
N LYS A 974 -36.44 -9.37 -29.59
CA LYS A 974 -37.70 -10.01 -29.18
C LYS A 974 -38.86 -9.00 -29.11
N VAL A 975 -38.61 -7.78 -28.63
CA VAL A 975 -39.59 -6.69 -28.60
C VAL A 975 -39.96 -6.26 -30.02
N ASN A 976 -38.99 -6.04 -30.88
CA ASN A 976 -39.25 -5.66 -32.27
C ASN A 976 -40.02 -6.77 -33.03
N LYS A 977 -39.67 -8.04 -32.80
CA LYS A 977 -40.42 -9.19 -33.34
C LYS A 977 -41.85 -9.28 -32.83
N TYR A 978 -42.12 -8.81 -31.61
CA TYR A 978 -43.47 -8.77 -31.06
C TYR A 978 -44.33 -7.68 -31.70
N LEU A 979 -43.80 -6.46 -31.85
CA LEU A 979 -44.51 -5.34 -32.50
C LEU A 979 -44.88 -5.68 -33.95
N ASN A 980 -43.99 -6.35 -34.67
CA ASN A 980 -44.28 -6.79 -36.04
C ASN A 980 -45.35 -7.91 -36.18
N LYS A 981 -46.00 -8.38 -35.10
CA LYS A 981 -47.03 -9.44 -35.17
C LYS A 981 -48.41 -8.95 -35.57
N GLY A 982 -48.75 -7.70 -35.28
CA GLY A 982 -50.07 -7.17 -35.58
C GLY A 982 -50.36 -5.83 -34.91
N PRO A 983 -51.39 -5.10 -35.38
CA PRO A 983 -51.62 -3.71 -35.00
C PRO A 983 -52.24 -3.51 -33.61
N ILE A 984 -52.64 -4.58 -32.91
CA ILE A 984 -53.37 -4.53 -31.63
C ILE A 984 -52.78 -5.58 -30.68
N TRP A 985 -52.57 -5.21 -29.42
CA TRP A 985 -52.08 -6.13 -28.39
C TRP A 985 -53.19 -6.97 -27.77
N ASN A 986 -52.91 -8.26 -27.58
CA ASN A 986 -53.75 -9.11 -26.75
C ASN A 986 -53.33 -9.00 -25.28
N VAL A 987 -53.84 -7.97 -24.59
CA VAL A 987 -53.49 -7.67 -23.19
C VAL A 987 -53.69 -8.89 -22.26
N GLY A 988 -54.74 -9.69 -22.49
CA GLY A 988 -55.02 -10.91 -21.73
C GLY A 988 -54.01 -12.05 -21.92
N LYS A 989 -53.16 -12.00 -22.95
CA LYS A 989 -52.10 -13.00 -23.19
C LYS A 989 -50.69 -12.43 -23.02
N LEU A 990 -50.56 -11.14 -22.75
CA LEU A 990 -49.28 -10.41 -22.81
C LEU A 990 -48.25 -10.98 -21.82
N ALA A 991 -48.63 -11.14 -20.54
CA ALA A 991 -47.73 -11.69 -19.52
C ALA A 991 -47.29 -13.13 -19.85
N ASN A 992 -48.24 -14.02 -20.17
CA ASN A 992 -47.91 -15.40 -20.53
C ASN A 992 -47.07 -15.49 -21.81
N TYR A 993 -47.28 -14.60 -22.78
CA TYR A 993 -46.47 -14.55 -24.00
C TYR A 993 -44.99 -14.32 -23.66
N TRP A 994 -44.70 -13.33 -22.82
CA TRP A 994 -43.32 -13.01 -22.45
C TRP A 994 -42.69 -14.08 -21.58
N VAL A 995 -43.43 -14.69 -20.65
CA VAL A 995 -42.96 -15.83 -19.86
C VAL A 995 -42.65 -17.03 -20.76
N ASP A 996 -43.53 -17.40 -21.69
CA ASP A 996 -43.27 -18.51 -22.61
C ASP A 996 -42.05 -18.23 -23.52
N LYS A 997 -41.87 -16.98 -23.95
CA LYS A 997 -40.79 -16.57 -24.86
C LYS A 997 -39.43 -16.40 -24.19
N SER A 998 -39.38 -16.13 -22.90
CA SER A 998 -38.12 -16.07 -22.15
C SER A 998 -37.73 -17.43 -21.57
N VAL A 999 -38.71 -18.27 -21.21
CA VAL A 999 -38.46 -19.58 -20.57
C VAL A 999 -38.27 -20.71 -21.59
N LEU A 1000 -39.02 -20.72 -22.70
CA LEU A 1000 -39.03 -21.85 -23.64
C LEU A 1000 -38.24 -21.60 -24.93
N GLU A 1001 -38.02 -20.34 -25.31
CA GLU A 1001 -37.23 -20.02 -26.50
C GLU A 1001 -35.80 -19.66 -26.14
N THR A 1002 -34.87 -20.06 -27.02
CA THR A 1002 -33.47 -19.69 -26.88
C THR A 1002 -33.31 -18.18 -26.90
N PRO A 1003 -32.47 -17.61 -26.01
CA PRO A 1003 -32.11 -16.20 -26.11
C PRO A 1003 -31.37 -15.97 -27.43
N GLU A 1004 -31.46 -14.74 -27.95
CA GLU A 1004 -30.75 -14.39 -29.20
C GLU A 1004 -29.27 -14.09 -28.96
N GLU A 1005 -28.92 -13.67 -27.74
CA GLU A 1005 -27.54 -13.56 -27.24
C GLU A 1005 -27.26 -14.68 -26.22
N ASP A 1006 -26.08 -15.33 -26.29
CA ASP A 1006 -25.76 -16.36 -25.30
C ASP A 1006 -25.59 -15.75 -23.90
N ASP A 1007 -25.81 -16.57 -22.87
CA ASP A 1007 -25.72 -16.21 -21.45
C ASP A 1007 -26.79 -15.23 -20.94
N LYS A 1008 -27.65 -14.71 -21.82
CA LYS A 1008 -28.73 -13.77 -21.44
C LYS A 1008 -30.03 -14.44 -21.06
N HIS A 1009 -30.14 -15.77 -21.12
CA HIS A 1009 -31.36 -16.50 -20.76
C HIS A 1009 -31.93 -16.06 -19.38
N TRP A 1010 -31.10 -16.05 -18.34
CA TRP A 1010 -31.55 -15.64 -17.01
C TRP A 1010 -31.81 -14.14 -16.90
N ALA A 1011 -31.09 -13.31 -17.66
CA ALA A 1011 -31.33 -11.87 -17.71
C ALA A 1011 -32.67 -11.52 -18.41
N GLU A 1012 -33.03 -12.26 -19.47
CA GLU A 1012 -34.35 -12.16 -20.11
C GLU A 1012 -35.47 -12.56 -19.15
N ILE A 1013 -35.28 -13.64 -18.39
CA ILE A 1013 -36.25 -14.07 -17.38
C ILE A 1013 -36.36 -13.03 -16.25
N GLU A 1014 -35.24 -12.54 -15.72
CA GLU A 1014 -35.24 -11.53 -14.66
C GLU A 1014 -35.93 -10.24 -15.13
N PHE A 1015 -35.67 -9.80 -16.36
CA PHE A 1015 -36.37 -8.67 -16.99
C PHE A 1015 -37.88 -8.91 -17.08
N VAL A 1016 -38.33 -10.10 -17.50
CA VAL A 1016 -39.76 -10.43 -17.57
C VAL A 1016 -40.40 -10.51 -16.18
N LEU A 1017 -39.67 -10.99 -15.17
CA LEU A 1017 -40.16 -10.98 -13.78
C LEU A 1017 -40.25 -9.56 -13.23
N GLU A 1018 -39.28 -8.69 -13.51
CA GLU A 1018 -39.32 -7.27 -13.14
C GLU A 1018 -40.47 -6.53 -13.82
N PHE A 1019 -40.68 -6.76 -15.11
CA PHE A 1019 -41.85 -6.33 -15.86
C PHE A 1019 -43.16 -6.69 -15.12
N ILE A 1020 -43.29 -7.94 -14.69
CA ILE A 1020 -44.49 -8.42 -13.96
C ILE A 1020 -44.59 -7.76 -12.58
N ILE A 1021 -43.48 -7.56 -11.86
CA ILE A 1021 -43.46 -6.87 -10.56
C ILE A 1021 -43.94 -5.42 -10.68
N LEU A 1022 -43.48 -4.71 -11.72
CA LEU A 1022 -43.84 -3.31 -11.96
C LEU A 1022 -45.26 -3.17 -12.52
N GLY A 1023 -45.71 -4.13 -13.33
CA GLY A 1023 -47.02 -4.19 -13.97
C GLY A 1023 -48.16 -4.67 -13.05
N THR A 1024 -47.87 -5.38 -11.96
CA THR A 1024 -48.91 -5.88 -11.04
C THR A 1024 -49.21 -4.85 -9.96
N ARG A 1025 -50.17 -3.94 -10.19
CA ARG A 1025 -50.52 -2.87 -9.23
C ARG A 1025 -51.96 -2.95 -8.72
N THR A 1026 -52.86 -3.56 -9.47
CA THR A 1026 -54.27 -3.71 -9.14
C THR A 1026 -54.72 -5.17 -9.23
N LEU A 1027 -55.86 -5.50 -8.60
CA LEU A 1027 -56.41 -6.87 -8.63
C LEU A 1027 -56.74 -7.31 -10.08
N GLN A 1028 -57.05 -6.37 -10.96
CA GLN A 1028 -57.26 -6.64 -12.38
C GLN A 1028 -55.98 -7.18 -13.05
N ASP A 1029 -54.80 -6.68 -12.67
CA ASP A 1029 -53.52 -7.16 -13.19
C ASP A 1029 -53.24 -8.60 -12.74
N VAL A 1030 -53.57 -8.93 -11.49
CA VAL A 1030 -53.46 -10.30 -10.97
C VAL A 1030 -54.30 -11.27 -11.80
N HIS A 1031 -55.52 -10.88 -12.18
CA HIS A 1031 -56.38 -11.72 -13.01
C HIS A 1031 -55.80 -12.01 -14.41
N LEU A 1032 -54.86 -11.20 -14.91
CA LEU A 1032 -54.17 -11.46 -16.18
C LEU A 1032 -53.02 -12.47 -16.04
N LEU A 1033 -52.53 -12.70 -14.81
CA LEU A 1033 -51.45 -13.66 -14.51
C LEU A 1033 -51.96 -15.07 -14.20
N LEU A 1034 -53.25 -15.24 -13.88
CA LEU A 1034 -53.83 -16.55 -13.55
C LEU A 1034 -54.12 -17.47 -14.75
N PRO A 1035 -54.48 -16.97 -15.95
CA PRO A 1035 -54.73 -17.84 -17.11
C PRO A 1035 -53.47 -18.56 -17.61
N ARG A 1036 -53.65 -19.76 -18.18
CA ARG A 1036 -52.59 -20.58 -18.82
C ARG A 1036 -51.41 -20.94 -17.91
N ASN A 1037 -51.65 -21.04 -16.62
CA ASN A 1037 -50.69 -21.45 -15.62
C ASN A 1037 -49.44 -20.54 -15.56
N CYS A 1038 -49.60 -19.24 -15.84
CA CYS A 1038 -48.47 -18.31 -15.89
C CYS A 1038 -47.82 -18.14 -14.51
N MET A 1039 -48.60 -18.07 -13.43
CA MET A 1039 -48.06 -18.01 -12.06
C MET A 1039 -47.37 -19.31 -11.65
N GLU A 1040 -47.89 -20.47 -12.04
CA GLU A 1040 -47.29 -21.78 -11.78
C GLU A 1040 -45.93 -21.88 -12.48
N LYS A 1041 -45.84 -21.49 -13.75
CA LYS A 1041 -44.54 -21.40 -14.47
C LYS A 1041 -43.55 -20.48 -13.77
N ILE A 1042 -44.01 -19.33 -13.25
CA ILE A 1042 -43.15 -18.40 -12.49
C ILE A 1042 -42.65 -19.03 -11.19
N LEU A 1043 -43.50 -19.75 -10.47
CA LEU A 1043 -43.11 -20.45 -9.23
C LEU A 1043 -42.19 -21.64 -9.51
N ASP A 1044 -42.34 -22.32 -10.65
CA ASP A 1044 -41.48 -23.43 -11.07
C ASP A 1044 -40.06 -22.97 -11.41
N LEU A 1045 -39.88 -21.73 -11.92
CA LEU A 1045 -38.54 -21.15 -12.13
C LEU A 1045 -37.69 -21.12 -10.86
N PHE A 1046 -38.33 -21.00 -9.69
CA PHE A 1046 -37.65 -21.05 -8.41
C PHE A 1046 -37.04 -22.43 -8.12
N ALA A 1047 -37.67 -23.50 -8.62
CA ALA A 1047 -37.21 -24.87 -8.42
C ALA A 1047 -35.97 -25.21 -9.26
N SER A 1048 -35.64 -24.41 -10.28
CA SER A 1048 -34.47 -24.65 -11.13
C SER A 1048 -33.16 -24.52 -10.33
N PRO A 1049 -32.30 -25.56 -10.33
CA PRO A 1049 -30.99 -25.51 -9.67
C PRO A 1049 -30.09 -24.41 -10.24
N SER A 1050 -30.15 -24.21 -11.56
CA SER A 1050 -29.33 -23.24 -12.30
C SER A 1050 -29.86 -21.81 -12.25
N ALA A 1051 -31.03 -21.55 -11.64
CA ALA A 1051 -31.57 -20.21 -11.53
C ALA A 1051 -30.73 -19.36 -10.53
N PRO A 1052 -30.22 -18.19 -10.96
CA PRO A 1052 -29.41 -17.33 -10.10
C PRO A 1052 -30.26 -16.73 -8.97
N LYS A 1053 -29.59 -16.23 -7.94
CA LYS A 1053 -30.25 -15.63 -6.77
C LYS A 1053 -31.20 -14.48 -7.17
N GLY A 1054 -30.81 -13.64 -8.14
CA GLY A 1054 -31.64 -12.53 -8.62
C GLY A 1054 -33.01 -12.98 -9.14
N VAL A 1055 -33.03 -14.03 -9.96
CA VAL A 1055 -34.27 -14.65 -10.47
C VAL A 1055 -35.10 -15.24 -9.32
N LYS A 1056 -34.48 -15.95 -8.38
CA LYS A 1056 -35.17 -16.51 -7.21
C LYS A 1056 -35.80 -15.42 -6.34
N ASP A 1057 -35.05 -14.34 -6.09
CA ASP A 1057 -35.53 -13.17 -5.36
C ASP A 1057 -36.66 -12.45 -6.12
N ALA A 1058 -36.58 -12.37 -7.45
CA ALA A 1058 -37.61 -11.79 -8.30
C ALA A 1058 -38.91 -12.62 -8.28
N VAL A 1059 -38.84 -13.96 -8.30
CA VAL A 1059 -40.02 -14.83 -8.13
C VAL A 1059 -40.71 -14.58 -6.78
N LEU A 1060 -39.93 -14.47 -5.69
CA LEU A 1060 -40.47 -14.13 -4.36
C LEU A 1060 -41.14 -12.74 -4.34
N LYS A 1061 -40.53 -11.75 -5.02
CA LYS A 1061 -41.12 -10.40 -5.18
C LYS A 1061 -42.40 -10.42 -6.00
N VAL A 1062 -42.50 -11.24 -7.05
CA VAL A 1062 -43.76 -11.41 -7.82
C VAL A 1062 -44.85 -11.99 -6.92
N ALA A 1063 -44.55 -13.06 -6.17
CA ALA A 1063 -45.51 -13.67 -5.25
C ALA A 1063 -45.98 -12.67 -4.17
N TYR A 1064 -45.05 -11.89 -3.60
CA TYR A 1064 -45.37 -10.82 -2.65
C TYR A 1064 -46.25 -9.74 -3.29
N ARG A 1065 -45.90 -9.27 -4.50
CA ARG A 1065 -46.66 -8.23 -5.21
C ARG A 1065 -48.09 -8.67 -5.48
N VAL A 1066 -48.29 -9.91 -5.93
CA VAL A 1066 -49.61 -10.49 -6.16
C VAL A 1066 -50.40 -10.56 -4.84
N ALA A 1067 -49.78 -10.98 -3.74
CA ALA A 1067 -50.43 -10.99 -2.42
C ALA A 1067 -50.81 -9.58 -1.94
N ALA A 1068 -49.91 -8.61 -2.07
CA ALA A 1068 -50.11 -7.22 -1.62
C ALA A 1068 -51.25 -6.49 -2.33
N VAL A 1069 -51.60 -6.92 -3.54
CA VAL A 1069 -52.62 -6.30 -4.40
C VAL A 1069 -53.99 -7.03 -4.30
N GLY A 1070 -54.12 -7.99 -3.36
CA GLY A 1070 -55.36 -8.73 -3.10
C GLY A 1070 -55.47 -10.07 -3.84
N GLY A 1071 -54.37 -10.56 -4.43
CA GLY A 1071 -54.29 -11.82 -5.15
C GLY A 1071 -54.06 -13.07 -4.29
N ALA A 1072 -53.87 -12.92 -2.98
CA ALA A 1072 -53.46 -14.00 -2.08
C ALA A 1072 -54.41 -15.21 -2.11
N THR A 1073 -55.72 -14.99 -2.11
CA THR A 1073 -56.72 -16.08 -2.20
C THR A 1073 -56.57 -16.91 -3.49
N SER A 1074 -56.19 -16.28 -4.61
CA SER A 1074 -55.95 -16.98 -5.87
C SER A 1074 -54.65 -17.78 -5.86
N LEU A 1075 -53.59 -17.25 -5.24
CA LEU A 1075 -52.33 -17.98 -5.03
C LEU A 1075 -52.53 -19.24 -4.18
N VAL A 1076 -53.37 -19.18 -3.15
CA VAL A 1076 -53.63 -20.34 -2.29
C VAL A 1076 -54.49 -21.39 -3.00
N THR A 1077 -55.57 -20.97 -3.68
CA THR A 1077 -56.55 -21.91 -4.26
C THR A 1077 -56.18 -22.47 -5.62
N ARG A 1078 -55.39 -21.75 -6.44
CA ARG A 1078 -55.01 -22.18 -7.80
C ARG A 1078 -53.57 -22.66 -7.91
N THR A 1079 -52.63 -21.94 -7.28
CA THR A 1079 -51.18 -22.22 -7.44
C THR A 1079 -50.58 -23.00 -6.26
N GLY A 1080 -51.33 -23.23 -5.18
CA GLY A 1080 -50.87 -24.00 -4.03
C GLY A 1080 -49.72 -23.34 -3.25
N VAL A 1081 -49.66 -22.00 -3.20
CA VAL A 1081 -48.48 -21.26 -2.69
C VAL A 1081 -48.08 -21.62 -1.25
N LEU A 1082 -49.01 -22.00 -0.37
CA LEU A 1082 -48.70 -22.38 1.02
C LEU A 1082 -47.93 -23.70 1.08
N ALA A 1083 -48.34 -24.70 0.28
CA ALA A 1083 -47.62 -25.97 0.18
C ALA A 1083 -46.23 -25.77 -0.45
N TRP A 1084 -46.12 -24.84 -1.41
CA TRP A 1084 -44.85 -24.44 -1.99
C TRP A 1084 -43.94 -23.76 -0.94
N LEU A 1085 -44.45 -22.82 -0.13
CA LEU A 1085 -43.68 -22.20 0.96
C LEU A 1085 -43.22 -23.21 2.04
N ASP A 1086 -44.07 -24.19 2.39
CA ASP A 1086 -43.73 -25.26 3.32
C ASP A 1086 -42.62 -26.16 2.76
N MET A 1087 -42.68 -26.49 1.46
CA MET A 1087 -41.63 -27.23 0.77
C MET A 1087 -40.30 -26.47 0.83
N ARG A 1088 -40.30 -25.16 0.53
CA ARG A 1088 -39.07 -24.33 0.57
C ARG A 1088 -38.51 -24.16 1.97
N SER A 1089 -39.37 -24.01 2.98
CA SER A 1089 -38.95 -23.97 4.38
C SER A 1089 -38.23 -25.25 4.82
N LYS A 1090 -38.62 -26.42 4.29
CA LYS A 1090 -37.97 -27.71 4.59
C LYS A 1090 -36.65 -27.89 3.84
N VAL A 1091 -36.56 -27.36 2.62
CA VAL A 1091 -35.33 -27.38 1.80
C VAL A 1091 -34.27 -26.41 2.35
N GLY A 1092 -34.67 -25.31 2.99
CA GLY A 1092 -33.76 -24.34 3.60
C GLY A 1092 -33.03 -23.43 2.59
N ASP A 1093 -33.51 -23.38 1.36
CA ASP A 1093 -32.93 -22.60 0.26
C ASP A 1093 -33.10 -21.08 0.44
N VAL A 1094 -34.16 -20.63 1.13
CA VAL A 1094 -34.46 -19.21 1.43
C VAL A 1094 -34.30 -18.88 2.91
N ASP A 1095 -33.99 -17.62 3.22
CA ASP A 1095 -34.01 -17.10 4.59
C ASP A 1095 -35.39 -17.26 5.25
N ALA A 1096 -35.39 -17.78 6.48
CA ALA A 1096 -36.63 -18.06 7.21
C ALA A 1096 -37.46 -16.79 7.48
N ALA A 1097 -36.80 -15.65 7.76
CA ALA A 1097 -37.51 -14.39 7.99
C ALA A 1097 -38.18 -13.87 6.71
N THR A 1098 -37.52 -14.04 5.56
CA THR A 1098 -38.09 -13.68 4.24
C THR A 1098 -39.33 -14.51 3.90
N LEU A 1099 -39.27 -15.83 4.10
CA LEU A 1099 -40.43 -16.71 3.90
C LEU A 1099 -41.57 -16.37 4.87
N GLU A 1100 -41.25 -15.99 6.10
CA GLU A 1100 -42.24 -15.60 7.11
C GLU A 1100 -42.95 -14.28 6.76
N VAL A 1101 -42.23 -13.29 6.24
CA VAL A 1101 -42.83 -12.04 5.74
C VAL A 1101 -43.79 -12.31 4.59
N LEU A 1102 -43.38 -13.15 3.63
CA LEU A 1102 -44.24 -13.54 2.52
C LEU A 1102 -45.47 -14.34 2.99
N ARG A 1103 -45.27 -15.30 3.90
CA ARG A 1103 -46.36 -16.09 4.51
C ARG A 1103 -47.36 -15.19 5.23
N ARG A 1104 -46.88 -14.23 6.03
CA ARG A 1104 -47.73 -13.25 6.71
C ARG A 1104 -48.54 -12.44 5.71
N LYS A 1105 -47.91 -11.88 4.67
CA LYS A 1105 -48.63 -11.08 3.66
C LYS A 1105 -49.66 -11.91 2.88
N VAL A 1106 -49.38 -13.18 2.58
CA VAL A 1106 -50.34 -14.09 1.97
C VAL A 1106 -51.52 -14.32 2.92
N ASN A 1107 -51.27 -14.61 4.20
CA ASN A 1107 -52.31 -14.84 5.20
C ASN A 1107 -53.18 -13.59 5.44
N ASP A 1108 -52.58 -12.41 5.56
CA ASP A 1108 -53.29 -11.13 5.76
C ASP A 1108 -54.26 -10.82 4.61
N GLY A 1109 -53.97 -11.29 3.39
CA GLY A 1109 -54.79 -11.08 2.19
C GLY A 1109 -55.81 -12.18 1.89
N LEU A 1110 -55.98 -13.17 2.78
CA LEU A 1110 -56.89 -14.30 2.57
C LEU A 1110 -58.35 -13.93 2.84
N ASP A 1111 -59.24 -14.32 1.92
CA ASP A 1111 -60.66 -14.44 2.22
C ASP A 1111 -60.91 -15.79 2.89
N GLU A 1112 -60.93 -15.79 4.22
CA GLU A 1112 -61.11 -16.98 5.06
C GLU A 1112 -62.38 -17.77 4.70
N THR A 1113 -63.46 -17.08 4.29
CA THR A 1113 -64.74 -17.73 3.95
C THR A 1113 -64.62 -18.54 2.66
N ARG A 1114 -63.93 -18.00 1.66
CA ARG A 1114 -63.70 -18.64 0.37
C ARG A 1114 -62.71 -19.79 0.46
N VAL A 1115 -61.63 -19.62 1.23
CA VAL A 1115 -60.62 -20.68 1.45
C VAL A 1115 -61.21 -21.84 2.26
N LYS A 1116 -62.04 -21.56 3.28
CA LYS A 1116 -62.74 -22.60 4.07
C LYS A 1116 -63.69 -23.43 3.22
N THR A 1117 -64.40 -22.78 2.30
CA THR A 1117 -65.32 -23.45 1.36
C THR A 1117 -64.55 -24.31 0.35
N TRP A 1118 -63.46 -23.79 -0.22
CA TRP A 1118 -62.62 -24.52 -1.18
C TRP A 1118 -61.89 -25.72 -0.55
N SER A 1119 -61.31 -25.53 0.64
CA SER A 1119 -60.54 -26.57 1.34
C SER A 1119 -61.40 -27.59 2.10
N LYS A 1120 -62.74 -27.44 2.09
CA LYS A 1120 -63.68 -28.23 2.92
C LYS A 1120 -63.26 -28.31 4.40
N GLY A 1121 -62.62 -27.26 4.93
CA GLY A 1121 -62.12 -27.19 6.30
C GLY A 1121 -60.75 -27.83 6.58
N ALA A 1122 -60.08 -28.44 5.59
CA ALA A 1122 -58.80 -29.15 5.80
C ALA A 1122 -57.62 -28.21 6.15
N MET A 1123 -57.60 -26.99 5.61
CA MET A 1123 -56.51 -26.03 5.84
C MET A 1123 -56.58 -25.32 7.21
N MET A 1124 -57.75 -25.30 7.86
CA MET A 1124 -57.95 -24.66 9.17
C MET A 1124 -57.57 -25.55 10.35
N ALA A 1125 -57.42 -26.87 10.14
CA ALA A 1125 -56.97 -27.81 11.16
C ALA A 1125 -55.44 -27.81 11.36
N VAL A 1126 -54.70 -27.14 10.48
CA VAL A 1126 -53.21 -27.10 10.47
C VAL A 1126 -52.67 -25.85 11.19
N ALA A 1127 -53.54 -24.93 11.62
CA ALA A 1127 -53.17 -23.68 12.30
C ALA A 1127 -53.53 -23.65 13.81
N ALA A 1128 -53.79 -24.81 14.42
CA ALA A 1128 -53.98 -24.96 15.87
C ALA A 1128 -52.76 -25.57 16.55
#